data_AF-A0A0R3FV80-F1
#
_entry.id   AF-A0A0R3FV80-F1
#
_cell.length_a   1.000
_cell.length_b   1.000
_cell.length_c   1.000
_cell.angle_alpha   90.00
_cell.angle_beta   90.00
_cell.angle_gamma   90.00
#
_symmetry.space_group_name_H-M   'P 1'
#
loop_
_entity.id
_entity.type
_entity.pdbx_description
1 polymer ?
#
loop_
_entity_poly.entity_id
_entity_poly.type
_entity_poly.pdbx_seq_one_letter_code
_entity_poly.pdbx_strand_id
1 'polypeptide(L)'
;MTAAVPPLPSAAAPGLLRKLVAAVRPEFRVDILVPERGALVFDTAPCRVPGCVRQPRTRGLCKGHYVGWQQEGRPDIDVFATTAAPEGLGRKELTVCAVQGCRYGGARRGLCPRHQGFWERSGIADRDVWLAAVAPVDDPDHPVCALSYCTLWTQGRSPFCVNHRSRWAAVGCPDIDEFIVLCESYGDDRFDFRPFGDRRQLKLEMQYALQCRHDERQVKTPAAVARPVIALTAASGVASLLDWPMARWIEFFDANHAAQHGQNGQLAFLRYAYRCLEDLHCGSGWEAEFPRDVWELHRLGVEGRKRLRFDGIAQPWLRDLAKRFARWRLSIGRSPNQTYIDVQAVTRLAGFLASPPVDITSLAGINRAVLERYLADLSTDPRALHSRSRDISSLGAFLDAIRRHEWDHDLPASAAFYPDDFPKPAKRLPRGLAEHIMAQVEQPANLDGWNNPESRLLTIILMRCGLRVGDATKIAFDCVIRGGDGAPYLRYTNGKMKREALVPIDEEVEQAIAEQQQRILRRWTNGSPWLFAAPKMNPDGRRPLTTPSYRGQLRDWLARCEIRDEHGRPVHLTPHQWRHTFGTRLINRDVPQEVVRVLLDHSSGEMTAHYARLHDTTVRRHWESARKVDARGQTVAIDPDGPLAEANWAKQRLGRVTQALPNGFCGLPVQKTCPHANACLTCPMFVTTPEFLPQHHEHRQQVLQIISAAEARGQLRLVEMNQQVLGNLDTIITTLETDSGSEELDSADAG
;
A
#
# COMPACT_ATOMS: atom_id res chain seq x y z
N MET A 1 15.04 13.03 -29.57
CA MET A 1 14.27 14.25 -29.89
C MET A 1 12.91 14.12 -29.23
N THR A 2 12.59 15.00 -28.28
CA THR A 2 11.34 15.02 -27.52
C THR A 2 10.19 15.40 -28.46
N ALA A 3 9.46 14.40 -28.96
CA ALA A 3 8.26 14.61 -29.74
C ALA A 3 7.21 15.33 -28.87
N ALA A 4 6.79 16.50 -29.33
CA ALA A 4 5.74 17.30 -28.71
C ALA A 4 4.43 16.50 -28.72
N VAL A 5 3.75 16.46 -27.57
CA VAL A 5 2.36 16.00 -27.45
C VAL A 5 1.52 16.86 -28.41
N PRO A 6 0.64 16.27 -29.24
CA PRO A 6 -0.22 17.08 -30.12
C PRO A 6 -1.04 18.06 -29.28
N PRO A 7 -1.28 19.29 -29.78
CA PRO A 7 -2.04 20.28 -29.04
C PRO A 7 -3.44 19.73 -28.74
N LEU A 8 -3.87 19.87 -27.48
CA LEU A 8 -5.26 19.61 -27.09
C LEU A 8 -6.18 20.48 -27.98
N PRO A 9 -7.39 20.00 -28.33
CA PRO A 9 -8.37 20.86 -28.99
C PRO A 9 -8.56 22.14 -28.16
N SER A 10 -8.72 23.28 -28.84
CA SER A 10 -8.73 24.62 -28.24
C SER A 10 -9.51 24.69 -26.91
N ALA A 11 -8.81 25.05 -25.83
CA ALA A 11 -9.34 25.11 -24.46
C ALA A 11 -10.37 26.23 -24.22
N ALA A 12 -10.51 27.16 -25.19
CA ALA A 12 -11.57 28.17 -25.24
C ALA A 12 -12.93 27.60 -25.69
N ALA A 13 -13.05 26.29 -25.94
CA ALA A 13 -14.29 25.67 -26.37
C ALA A 13 -15.39 25.78 -25.29
N PRO A 14 -16.62 26.20 -25.65
CA PRO A 14 -17.80 26.23 -24.75
C PRO A 14 -18.06 24.93 -23.97
N GLY A 15 -17.51 23.81 -24.44
CA GLY A 15 -17.62 22.48 -23.85
C GLY A 15 -16.98 22.34 -22.46
N LEU A 16 -15.78 22.90 -22.21
CA LEU A 16 -15.11 22.71 -20.91
C LEU A 16 -15.80 23.49 -19.79
N LEU A 17 -16.11 24.77 -20.03
CA LEU A 17 -16.86 25.58 -19.07
C LEU A 17 -18.20 24.93 -18.70
N ARG A 18 -18.94 24.40 -19.69
CA ARG A 18 -20.20 23.67 -19.43
C ARG A 18 -19.98 22.44 -18.56
N LYS A 19 -18.93 21.65 -18.82
CA LYS A 19 -18.56 20.48 -18.00
C LYS A 19 -18.18 20.88 -16.57
N LEU A 20 -17.42 21.95 -16.40
CA LEU A 20 -17.05 22.47 -15.08
C LEU A 20 -18.27 22.96 -14.29
N VAL A 21 -19.20 23.67 -14.93
CA VAL A 21 -20.46 24.10 -14.30
C VAL A 21 -21.34 22.91 -13.90
N ALA A 22 -21.26 21.78 -14.61
CA ALA A 22 -21.95 20.57 -14.20
C ALA A 22 -21.22 19.81 -13.08
N ALA A 23 -19.89 19.80 -13.09
CA ALA A 23 -19.07 18.96 -12.20
C ALA A 23 -18.72 19.61 -10.86
N VAL A 24 -18.52 20.93 -10.80
CA VAL A 24 -18.14 21.65 -9.57
C VAL A 24 -19.38 21.88 -8.73
N ARG A 25 -19.43 21.26 -7.55
CA ARG A 25 -20.55 21.35 -6.62
C ARG A 25 -20.65 22.74 -5.98
N PRO A 26 -21.85 23.16 -5.55
CA PRO A 26 -22.08 24.50 -5.02
C PRO A 26 -21.13 24.91 -3.88
N GLU A 27 -20.80 24.00 -2.98
CA GLU A 27 -19.91 24.25 -1.84
C GLU A 27 -18.46 24.59 -2.24
N PHE A 28 -18.01 24.18 -3.43
CA PHE A 28 -16.71 24.57 -4.00
C PHE A 28 -16.82 25.81 -4.89
N ARG A 29 -18.02 26.21 -5.32
CA ARG A 29 -18.27 27.32 -6.23
C ARG A 29 -18.43 28.65 -5.47
N VAL A 30 -17.48 28.96 -4.62
CA VAL A 30 -17.45 30.16 -3.78
C VAL A 30 -16.21 31.00 -4.08
N ASP A 31 -16.25 32.31 -3.85
CA ASP A 31 -15.09 33.19 -3.99
C ASP A 31 -13.98 32.86 -2.99
N ILE A 32 -14.38 32.46 -1.79
CA ILE A 32 -13.49 32.05 -0.71
C ILE A 32 -13.99 30.71 -0.19
N LEU A 33 -13.18 29.67 -0.34
CA LEU A 33 -13.44 28.36 0.23
C LEU A 33 -12.71 28.23 1.57
N VAL A 34 -13.47 28.05 2.64
CA VAL A 34 -12.97 27.71 3.98
C VAL A 34 -13.50 26.32 4.33
N PRO A 35 -12.67 25.26 4.24
CA PRO A 35 -13.11 23.92 4.60
C PRO A 35 -13.42 23.80 6.10
N GLU A 36 -14.37 22.94 6.44
CA GLU A 36 -14.69 22.63 7.82
C GLU A 36 -13.48 22.07 8.59
N ARG A 37 -13.34 22.47 9.86
CA ARG A 37 -12.32 21.90 10.75
C ARG A 37 -12.52 20.39 10.89
N GLY A 38 -11.52 19.61 10.51
CA GLY A 38 -11.56 18.15 10.47
C GLY A 38 -11.58 17.54 9.06
N ALA A 39 -11.82 18.34 8.01
CA ALA A 39 -11.69 17.91 6.61
C ALA A 39 -10.31 17.28 6.28
N LEU A 40 -10.32 15.95 6.06
CA LEU A 40 -9.15 15.07 5.88
C LEU A 40 -8.09 15.53 4.84
N VAL A 41 -8.49 16.36 3.88
CA VAL A 41 -7.66 16.77 2.73
C VAL A 41 -7.03 18.15 2.90
N PHE A 42 -7.68 19.07 3.60
CA PHE A 42 -7.23 20.47 3.72
C PHE A 42 -6.53 20.73 5.06
N ASP A 43 -5.78 19.72 5.53
CA ASP A 43 -4.98 19.70 6.76
C ASP A 43 -5.57 20.47 7.96
N THR A 44 -6.79 20.14 8.29
CA THR A 44 -7.58 20.80 9.33
C THR A 44 -7.45 20.14 10.71
N ALA A 45 -6.54 19.18 10.87
CA ALA A 45 -6.28 18.61 12.20
C ALA A 45 -5.67 19.71 13.08
N PRO A 46 -6.07 19.88 14.34
CA PRO A 46 -5.45 20.87 15.21
C PRO A 46 -4.01 20.49 15.52
N CYS A 47 -3.22 21.48 15.94
CA CYS A 47 -1.94 21.20 16.59
C CYS A 47 -2.17 20.25 17.79
N ARG A 48 -1.23 19.33 18.03
CA ARG A 48 -1.28 18.40 19.18
C ARG A 48 -1.33 19.12 20.53
N VAL A 49 -0.86 20.36 20.61
CA VAL A 49 -0.94 21.19 21.83
C VAL A 49 -2.39 21.62 22.07
N PRO A 50 -3.03 21.20 23.18
CA PRO A 50 -4.41 21.57 23.48
C PRO A 50 -4.61 23.09 23.50
N GLY A 51 -5.71 23.56 22.91
CA GLY A 51 -6.02 25.00 22.80
C GLY A 51 -5.23 25.76 21.73
N CYS A 52 -4.25 25.13 21.05
CA CYS A 52 -3.56 25.76 19.94
C CYS A 52 -4.45 25.80 18.69
N VAL A 53 -4.69 27.01 18.19
CA VAL A 53 -5.54 27.27 17.01
C VAL A 53 -4.79 27.19 15.68
N ARG A 54 -3.52 26.78 15.68
CA ARG A 54 -2.67 26.74 14.48
C ARG A 54 -2.65 25.38 13.84
N GLN A 55 -2.47 25.38 12.51
CA GLN A 55 -2.29 24.15 11.75
C GLN A 55 -0.98 23.44 12.12
N PRO A 56 -1.02 22.11 12.30
CA PRO A 56 0.16 21.30 12.41
C PRO A 56 0.92 21.32 11.08
N ARG A 57 2.25 21.31 11.15
CA ARG A 57 3.11 21.14 9.97
C ARG A 57 3.95 19.89 10.08
N THR A 58 4.60 19.71 11.22
CA THR A 58 5.59 18.66 11.41
C THR A 58 5.26 17.88 12.66
N ARG A 59 5.14 16.56 12.53
CA ARG A 59 4.80 15.63 13.63
C ARG A 59 3.52 16.00 14.41
N GLY A 60 2.55 16.64 13.76
CA GLY A 60 1.32 17.09 14.43
C GLY A 60 1.47 18.37 15.26
N LEU A 61 2.64 19.04 15.22
CA LEU A 61 2.86 20.34 15.88
C LEU A 61 2.84 21.47 14.85
N CYS A 62 2.31 22.64 15.23
CA CYS A 62 2.43 23.85 14.42
C CYS A 62 3.90 24.31 14.31
N LYS A 63 4.23 25.20 13.37
CA LYS A 63 5.63 25.68 13.21
C LYS A 63 6.22 26.21 14.52
N GLY A 64 5.45 26.97 15.30
CA GLY A 64 5.91 27.53 16.58
C GLY A 64 6.18 26.45 17.62
N HIS A 65 5.22 25.54 17.83
CA HIS A 65 5.37 24.44 18.78
C HIS A 65 6.43 23.42 18.35
N TYR A 66 6.62 23.21 17.05
CA TYR A 66 7.70 22.36 16.56
C TYR A 66 9.09 22.96 16.86
N VAL A 67 9.24 24.28 16.74
CA VAL A 67 10.48 24.98 17.13
C VAL A 67 10.67 24.93 18.64
N GLY A 68 9.62 25.16 19.44
CA GLY A 68 9.70 25.02 20.90
C GLY A 68 10.11 23.61 21.33
N TRP A 69 9.49 22.59 20.72
CA TRP A 69 9.86 21.19 20.93
C TRP A 69 11.33 20.89 20.57
N GLN A 70 11.85 21.50 19.51
CA GLN A 70 13.27 21.39 19.16
C GLN A 70 14.18 22.09 20.19
N GLN A 71 13.76 23.25 20.69
CA GLN A 71 14.50 24.04 21.68
C GLN A 71 14.54 23.36 23.04
N GLU A 72 13.51 22.59 23.40
CA GLU A 72 13.46 21.78 24.63
C GLU A 72 14.23 20.44 24.51
N GLY A 73 15.01 20.24 23.45
CA GLY A 73 15.83 19.03 23.30
C GLY A 73 15.10 17.82 22.74
N ARG A 74 13.95 18.02 22.07
CA ARG A 74 13.15 16.97 21.41
C ARG A 74 12.65 15.88 22.38
N PRO A 75 11.95 16.25 23.46
CA PRO A 75 11.34 15.29 24.39
C PRO A 75 10.29 14.41 23.68
N ASP A 76 9.71 13.44 24.39
CA ASP A 76 8.55 12.71 23.86
C ASP A 76 7.46 13.72 23.43
N ILE A 77 6.90 13.49 22.23
CA ILE A 77 6.06 14.49 21.59
C ILE A 77 4.70 14.63 22.28
N ASP A 78 4.19 13.56 22.89
CA ASP A 78 2.91 13.57 23.58
C ASP A 78 3.08 14.21 24.97
N VAL A 79 4.22 14.00 25.61
CA VAL A 79 4.62 14.75 26.82
C VAL A 79 4.73 16.24 26.53
N PHE A 80 5.47 16.65 25.50
CA PHE A 80 5.57 18.07 25.12
C PHE A 80 4.20 18.67 24.76
N ALA A 81 3.38 17.94 24.01
CA ALA A 81 2.09 18.44 23.58
C ALA A 81 1.18 18.79 24.77
N THR A 82 1.27 18.04 25.87
CA THR A 82 0.46 18.27 27.08
C THR A 82 1.02 19.36 27.99
N THR A 83 2.33 19.62 27.97
CA THR A 83 2.98 20.64 28.82
C THR A 83 3.18 21.99 28.14
N ALA A 84 3.22 22.03 26.81
CA ALA A 84 3.46 23.26 26.06
C ALA A 84 2.28 24.23 26.16
N ALA A 85 2.58 25.53 26.34
CA ALA A 85 1.55 26.56 26.38
C ALA A 85 0.77 26.63 25.03
N PRO A 86 -0.56 26.86 25.04
CA PRO A 86 -1.38 26.94 23.83
C PRO A 86 -1.01 28.08 22.86
N GLU A 87 -0.08 28.97 23.25
CA GLU A 87 0.07 30.29 22.66
C GLU A 87 0.61 30.27 21.22
N GLY A 88 -0.31 30.49 20.28
CA GLY A 88 0.02 30.87 18.92
C GLY A 88 -0.07 32.39 18.72
N LEU A 89 1.02 33.07 18.34
CA LEU A 89 0.97 34.45 17.81
C LEU A 89 -0.26 34.61 16.88
N GLY A 90 -1.09 35.61 17.19
CA GLY A 90 -2.33 35.96 16.48
C GLY A 90 -3.55 36.14 17.37
N ARG A 91 -3.65 35.39 18.49
CA ARG A 91 -4.74 35.46 19.48
C ARG A 91 -4.28 35.69 20.92
N LYS A 92 -3.01 36.08 21.12
CA LYS A 92 -2.50 36.46 22.44
C LYS A 92 -3.26 37.71 22.91
N GLU A 93 -3.73 37.70 24.15
CA GLU A 93 -4.36 38.89 24.72
C GLU A 93 -3.37 40.05 24.63
N LEU A 94 -3.80 41.11 23.93
CA LEU A 94 -2.97 42.29 23.74
C LEU A 94 -2.87 43.02 25.06
N THR A 95 -1.67 43.50 25.40
CA THR A 95 -1.44 44.23 26.64
C THR A 95 -2.39 45.42 26.77
N VAL A 96 -3.16 45.47 27.85
CA VAL A 96 -4.00 46.62 28.23
C VAL A 96 -3.14 47.73 28.85
N CYS A 97 -3.68 48.94 28.92
CA CYS A 97 -3.10 50.03 29.69
C CYS A 97 -3.01 49.65 31.17
N ALA A 98 -1.91 50.01 31.83
CA ALA A 98 -1.70 49.72 33.25
C ALA A 98 -2.59 50.54 34.21
N VAL A 99 -3.30 51.56 33.71
CA VAL A 99 -4.26 52.35 34.50
C VAL A 99 -5.51 51.51 34.76
N GLN A 100 -5.91 51.39 36.01
CA GLN A 100 -7.08 50.60 36.41
C GLN A 100 -8.34 51.00 35.63
N GLY A 101 -9.05 50.00 35.09
CA GLY A 101 -10.27 50.20 34.30
C GLY A 101 -10.06 50.64 32.84
N CYS A 102 -8.86 51.12 32.47
CA CYS A 102 -8.57 51.53 31.10
C CYS A 102 -8.28 50.33 30.19
N ARG A 103 -9.18 50.05 29.23
CA ARG A 103 -9.02 48.94 28.27
C ARG A 103 -8.42 49.35 26.93
N TYR A 104 -7.84 50.56 26.80
CA TYR A 104 -7.03 50.87 25.62
C TYR A 104 -5.76 50.01 25.58
N GLY A 105 -5.26 49.71 24.38
CA GLY A 105 -4.00 48.99 24.20
C GLY A 105 -2.82 49.75 24.81
N GLY A 106 -2.00 49.04 25.60
CA GLY A 106 -0.76 49.55 26.16
C GLY A 106 0.33 49.65 25.08
N ALA A 107 1.08 50.75 25.12
CA ALA A 107 2.24 51.01 24.26
C ALA A 107 3.54 50.96 25.09
N ARG A 108 4.51 51.83 24.82
CA ARG A 108 5.76 51.90 25.58
C ARG A 108 5.47 52.12 27.06
N ARG A 109 6.20 51.39 27.91
CA ARG A 109 6.09 51.45 29.39
C ARG A 109 4.74 50.99 29.97
N GLY A 110 3.88 50.37 29.16
CA GLY A 110 2.61 49.77 29.60
C GLY A 110 1.41 50.72 29.65
N LEU A 111 1.52 51.94 29.12
CA LEU A 111 0.45 52.94 29.12
C LEU A 111 -0.12 53.15 27.71
N CYS A 112 -1.41 53.47 27.60
CA CYS A 112 -1.97 53.93 26.32
C CYS A 112 -1.47 55.35 25.98
N PRO A 113 -1.52 55.79 24.71
CA PRO A 113 -0.97 57.10 24.31
C PRO A 113 -1.50 58.29 25.12
N ARG A 114 -2.78 58.23 25.53
CA ARG A 114 -3.41 59.28 26.33
C ARG A 114 -2.85 59.33 27.76
N HIS A 115 -2.78 58.18 28.43
CA HIS A 115 -2.25 58.09 29.80
C HIS A 115 -0.74 58.31 29.85
N GLN A 116 -0.01 57.89 28.82
CA GLN A 116 1.39 58.23 28.68
C GLN A 116 1.57 59.76 28.63
N GLY A 117 0.78 60.47 27.82
CA GLY A 117 0.83 61.94 27.77
C GLY A 117 0.42 62.60 29.10
N PHE A 118 -0.54 62.03 29.85
CA PHE A 118 -0.88 62.54 31.18
C PHE A 118 0.24 62.35 32.18
N TRP A 119 0.90 61.19 32.18
CA TRP A 119 2.04 60.92 33.03
C TRP A 119 3.24 61.83 32.69
N GLU A 120 3.55 61.99 31.40
CA GLU A 120 4.62 62.89 30.94
C GLU A 120 4.39 64.34 31.37
N ARG A 121 3.12 64.79 31.42
CA ARG A 121 2.76 66.14 31.89
C ARG A 121 2.67 66.27 33.42
N SER A 122 2.54 65.18 34.16
CA SER A 122 2.42 65.24 35.62
C SER A 122 3.75 65.52 36.31
N GLY A 123 4.88 65.33 35.62
CA GLY A 123 6.22 65.51 36.16
C GLY A 123 6.65 64.45 37.20
N ILE A 124 5.85 63.40 37.42
CA ILE A 124 6.17 62.33 38.36
C ILE A 124 7.10 61.32 37.67
N ALA A 125 8.35 61.22 38.12
CA ALA A 125 9.35 60.36 37.49
C ALA A 125 9.04 58.86 37.65
N ASP A 126 8.46 58.46 38.79
CA ASP A 126 8.08 57.07 39.08
C ASP A 126 6.69 56.74 38.54
N ARG A 127 6.62 55.72 37.68
CA ARG A 127 5.39 55.29 37.03
C ARG A 127 4.40 54.66 38.02
N ASP A 128 4.87 53.85 38.95
CA ASP A 128 4.00 53.08 39.82
C ASP A 128 3.38 53.99 40.89
N VAL A 129 4.14 55.03 41.32
CA VAL A 129 3.61 56.13 42.14
C VAL A 129 2.51 56.90 41.39
N TRP A 130 2.71 57.21 40.11
CA TRP A 130 1.69 57.88 39.31
C TRP A 130 0.45 56.99 39.09
N LEU A 131 0.65 55.69 38.83
CA LEU A 131 -0.44 54.71 38.66
C LEU A 131 -1.30 54.55 39.90
N ALA A 132 -0.72 54.67 41.10
CA ALA A 132 -1.47 54.64 42.35
C ALA A 132 -2.31 55.92 42.58
N ALA A 133 -1.88 57.04 42.00
CA ALA A 133 -2.53 58.35 42.18
C ALA A 133 -3.59 58.67 41.10
N VAL A 134 -3.52 58.04 39.92
CA VAL A 134 -4.46 58.28 38.83
C VAL A 134 -5.80 57.62 39.11
N ALA A 135 -6.89 58.36 38.89
CA ALA A 135 -8.24 57.83 39.06
C ALA A 135 -8.51 56.66 38.09
N PRO A 136 -9.17 55.57 38.54
CA PRO A 136 -9.63 54.51 37.66
C PRO A 136 -10.54 55.04 36.56
N VAL A 137 -10.46 54.43 35.38
CA VAL A 137 -11.41 54.73 34.30
C VAL A 137 -12.65 53.85 34.47
N ASP A 138 -13.82 54.47 34.58
CA ASP A 138 -15.11 53.79 34.61
C ASP A 138 -15.91 54.20 33.36
N ASP A 139 -15.92 53.32 32.36
CA ASP A 139 -16.62 53.51 31.08
C ASP A 139 -17.07 52.13 30.55
N PRO A 140 -18.14 51.56 31.12
CA PRO A 140 -18.60 50.21 30.78
C PRO A 140 -19.21 50.13 29.37
N ASP A 141 -19.70 51.25 28.84
CA ASP A 141 -20.37 51.34 27.54
C ASP A 141 -19.39 51.62 26.38
N HIS A 142 -18.09 51.73 26.66
CA HIS A 142 -17.10 52.01 25.64
C HIS A 142 -17.02 50.89 24.59
N PRO A 143 -17.10 51.19 23.28
CA PRO A 143 -17.11 50.15 22.26
C PRO A 143 -15.81 49.34 22.23
N VAL A 144 -15.95 48.01 22.24
CA VAL A 144 -14.86 47.03 22.21
C VAL A 144 -14.51 46.66 20.76
N CYS A 145 -13.25 46.29 20.52
CA CYS A 145 -12.77 45.82 19.23
C CYS A 145 -13.69 44.73 18.63
N ALA A 146 -14.05 44.86 17.35
CA ALA A 146 -14.98 43.96 16.66
C ALA A 146 -14.47 42.51 16.46
N LEU A 147 -13.27 42.17 16.91
CA LEU A 147 -12.76 40.80 16.85
C LEU A 147 -13.15 40.07 18.14
N SER A 148 -13.85 38.94 18.02
CA SER A 148 -14.42 38.19 19.16
C SER A 148 -13.43 37.83 20.27
N TYR A 149 -12.14 37.74 19.96
CA TYR A 149 -11.07 37.40 20.90
C TYR A 149 -10.32 38.62 21.47
N CYS A 150 -10.73 39.85 21.17
CA CYS A 150 -10.06 41.07 21.61
C CYS A 150 -10.92 41.88 22.59
N THR A 151 -10.40 42.11 23.79
CA THR A 151 -11.09 42.85 24.88
C THR A 151 -10.74 44.34 24.92
N LEU A 152 -9.90 44.83 24.00
CA LEU A 152 -9.46 46.22 23.98
C LEU A 152 -10.53 47.15 23.40
N TRP A 153 -10.57 48.38 23.92
CA TRP A 153 -11.42 49.44 23.39
C TRP A 153 -11.03 49.88 21.97
N THR A 154 -12.03 50.25 21.18
CA THR A 154 -11.88 50.87 19.87
C THR A 154 -11.28 52.27 19.98
N GLN A 155 -10.60 52.74 18.94
CA GLN A 155 -10.06 54.11 18.92
C GLN A 155 -10.52 54.87 17.67
N GLY A 156 -11.10 56.06 17.89
CA GLY A 156 -11.62 56.91 16.82
C GLY A 156 -12.89 56.32 16.20
N ARG A 157 -13.01 56.39 14.86
CA ARG A 157 -14.16 55.84 14.12
C ARG A 157 -13.96 54.40 13.63
N SER A 158 -12.83 53.77 13.97
CA SER A 158 -12.55 52.40 13.54
C SER A 158 -13.24 51.40 14.47
N PRO A 159 -13.84 50.31 13.94
CA PRO A 159 -14.39 49.25 14.77
C PRO A 159 -13.31 48.40 15.46
N PHE A 160 -12.02 48.71 15.26
CA PHE A 160 -10.89 47.95 15.79
C PHE A 160 -10.12 48.74 16.85
N CYS A 161 -9.47 48.02 17.77
CA CYS A 161 -8.44 48.61 18.62
C CYS A 161 -7.22 49.04 17.78
N VAL A 162 -6.33 49.87 18.34
CA VAL A 162 -5.17 50.44 17.63
C VAL A 162 -4.32 49.39 16.92
N ASN A 163 -4.04 48.27 17.59
CA ASN A 163 -3.21 47.20 17.04
C ASN A 163 -3.89 46.50 15.85
N HIS A 164 -5.18 46.18 15.98
CA HIS A 164 -5.93 45.54 14.91
C HIS A 164 -6.23 46.48 13.75
N ARG A 165 -6.44 47.78 14.01
CA ARG A 165 -6.54 48.82 12.98
C ARG A 165 -5.24 48.95 12.19
N SER A 166 -4.09 48.96 12.86
CA SER A 166 -2.78 49.00 12.20
C SER A 166 -2.56 47.74 11.35
N ARG A 167 -2.96 46.57 11.84
CA ARG A 167 -2.90 45.33 11.06
C ARG A 167 -3.84 45.35 9.85
N TRP A 168 -5.07 45.84 10.01
CA TRP A 168 -6.04 46.02 8.95
C TRP A 168 -5.51 46.95 7.85
N ALA A 169 -4.88 48.06 8.23
CA ALA A 169 -4.19 48.95 7.31
C ALA A 169 -3.00 48.28 6.60
N ALA A 170 -2.18 47.53 7.34
CA ALA A 170 -1.01 46.85 6.79
C ALA A 170 -1.37 45.77 5.75
N VAL A 171 -2.56 45.18 5.83
CA VAL A 171 -3.06 44.22 4.82
C VAL A 171 -3.87 44.86 3.70
N GLY A 172 -3.83 46.19 3.58
CA GLY A 172 -4.43 46.94 2.47
C GLY A 172 -5.88 47.40 2.69
N CYS A 173 -6.33 47.49 3.94
CA CYS A 173 -7.68 47.94 4.30
C CYS A 173 -8.82 47.19 3.57
N PRO A 174 -8.89 45.85 3.68
CA PRO A 174 -10.00 45.08 3.11
C PRO A 174 -11.34 45.47 3.75
N ASP A 175 -12.45 44.95 3.24
CA ASP A 175 -13.75 45.08 3.90
C ASP A 175 -13.69 44.66 5.39
N ILE A 176 -14.45 45.34 6.25
CA ILE A 176 -14.39 45.15 7.71
C ILE A 176 -14.81 43.73 8.10
N ASP A 177 -15.92 43.24 7.56
CA ASP A 177 -16.42 41.90 7.86
C ASP A 177 -15.45 40.85 7.30
N GLU A 178 -14.87 41.11 6.12
CA GLU A 178 -13.84 40.24 5.56
C GLU A 178 -12.58 40.17 6.43
N PHE A 179 -12.15 41.30 6.99
CA PHE A 179 -11.01 41.34 7.90
C PHE A 179 -11.29 40.61 9.21
N ILE A 180 -12.50 40.75 9.76
CA ILE A 180 -12.94 40.02 10.94
C ILE A 180 -12.85 38.53 10.66
N VAL A 181 -13.46 38.05 9.57
CA VAL A 181 -13.40 36.64 9.17
C VAL A 181 -11.96 36.17 8.97
N LEU A 182 -11.08 36.97 8.33
CA LEU A 182 -9.66 36.64 8.13
C LEU A 182 -8.91 36.44 9.46
N CYS A 183 -9.19 37.30 10.44
CA CYS A 183 -8.57 37.25 11.77
C CYS A 183 -9.14 36.10 12.61
N GLU A 184 -10.44 35.85 12.52
CA GLU A 184 -11.13 34.79 13.26
C GLU A 184 -10.83 33.40 12.68
N SER A 185 -10.71 33.28 11.37
CA SER A 185 -10.30 32.04 10.68
C SER A 185 -8.77 31.86 10.63
N TYR A 186 -8.01 32.62 11.42
CA TYR A 186 -6.55 32.53 11.42
C TYR A 186 -6.10 31.15 11.92
N GLY A 187 -5.47 30.38 11.03
CA GLY A 187 -5.11 28.98 11.29
C GLY A 187 -6.05 27.98 10.62
N ASP A 188 -7.14 28.41 10.00
CA ASP A 188 -7.95 27.58 9.13
C ASP A 188 -7.43 27.63 7.70
N ASP A 189 -7.61 26.55 6.96
CA ASP A 189 -7.25 26.51 5.54
C ASP A 189 -8.23 27.40 4.77
N ARG A 190 -7.71 28.31 3.95
CA ARG A 190 -8.50 29.26 3.17
C ARG A 190 -7.96 29.34 1.75
N PHE A 191 -8.83 29.13 0.76
CA PHE A 191 -8.53 29.22 -0.66
C PHE A 191 -9.31 30.40 -1.24
N ASP A 192 -8.59 31.45 -1.63
CA ASP A 192 -9.17 32.67 -2.19
C ASP A 192 -9.04 32.67 -3.71
N PHE A 193 -10.17 32.67 -4.42
CA PHE A 193 -10.24 32.61 -5.87
C PHE A 193 -10.56 33.97 -6.52
N ARG A 194 -10.76 35.02 -5.73
CA ARG A 194 -11.03 36.38 -6.24
C ARG A 194 -9.91 36.93 -7.14
N PRO A 195 -8.61 36.57 -6.99
CA PRO A 195 -7.57 36.98 -7.93
C PRO A 195 -7.83 36.62 -9.40
N PHE A 196 -8.72 35.67 -9.68
CA PHE A 196 -9.12 35.34 -11.05
C PHE A 196 -10.02 36.41 -11.71
N GLY A 197 -10.68 37.28 -10.93
CA GLY A 197 -11.61 38.29 -11.44
C GLY A 197 -12.70 37.66 -12.31
N ASP A 198 -12.92 38.24 -13.50
CA ASP A 198 -13.95 37.79 -14.45
C ASP A 198 -13.61 36.49 -15.20
N ARG A 199 -12.42 35.89 -14.98
CA ARG A 199 -12.00 34.63 -15.60
C ARG A 199 -12.68 33.42 -14.96
N ARG A 200 -14.00 33.33 -15.19
CA ARG A 200 -14.90 32.32 -14.60
C ARG A 200 -14.44 30.88 -14.85
N GLN A 201 -13.94 30.57 -16.04
CA GLN A 201 -13.46 29.22 -16.36
C GLN A 201 -12.26 28.85 -15.49
N LEU A 202 -11.18 29.65 -15.51
CA LEU A 202 -9.99 29.40 -14.69
C LEU A 202 -10.29 29.30 -13.19
N LYS A 203 -11.22 30.12 -12.68
CA LYS A 203 -11.73 30.01 -11.30
C LYS A 203 -12.34 28.63 -11.03
N LEU A 204 -13.30 28.20 -11.87
CA LEU A 204 -13.94 26.88 -11.75
C LEU A 204 -12.93 25.74 -11.91
N GLU A 205 -11.91 25.90 -12.74
CA GLU A 205 -10.85 24.91 -12.92
C GLU A 205 -10.07 24.64 -11.63
N MET A 206 -9.74 25.70 -10.87
CA MET A 206 -9.05 25.56 -9.58
C MET A 206 -9.96 24.98 -8.52
N GLN A 207 -11.22 25.42 -8.49
CA GLN A 207 -12.23 24.87 -7.58
C GLN A 207 -12.45 23.39 -7.85
N TYR A 208 -12.53 22.99 -9.12
CA TYR A 208 -12.64 21.60 -9.53
C TYR A 208 -11.43 20.77 -9.08
N ALA A 209 -10.20 21.28 -9.25
CA ALA A 209 -9.01 20.57 -8.79
C ALA A 209 -9.01 20.35 -7.26
N LEU A 210 -9.44 21.34 -6.47
CA LEU A 210 -9.57 21.18 -5.02
C LEU A 210 -10.72 20.22 -4.64
N GLN A 211 -11.84 20.26 -5.36
CA GLN A 211 -12.92 19.28 -5.22
C GLN A 211 -12.42 17.85 -5.48
N CYS A 212 -11.69 17.63 -6.58
CA CYS A 212 -11.13 16.32 -6.89
C CYS A 212 -10.17 15.85 -5.79
N ARG A 213 -9.33 16.74 -5.22
CA ARG A 213 -8.50 16.40 -4.05
C ARG A 213 -9.34 15.97 -2.86
N HIS A 214 -10.38 16.74 -2.56
CA HIS A 214 -11.30 16.47 -1.47
C HIS A 214 -11.94 15.09 -1.61
N ASP A 215 -12.39 14.74 -2.82
CA ASP A 215 -13.10 13.49 -3.10
C ASP A 215 -12.17 12.28 -3.14
N GLU A 216 -10.96 12.45 -3.71
CA GLU A 216 -9.96 11.38 -3.75
C GLU A 216 -9.45 10.99 -2.36
N ARG A 217 -9.38 11.95 -1.43
CA ARG A 217 -8.83 11.75 -0.06
C ARG A 217 -7.44 11.14 -0.03
N GLN A 218 -6.61 11.37 -1.06
CA GLN A 218 -5.29 10.73 -1.16
C GLN A 218 -4.15 11.60 -0.63
N VAL A 219 -4.18 12.91 -0.86
CA VAL A 219 -3.04 13.79 -0.60
C VAL A 219 -3.54 15.02 0.12
N LYS A 220 -2.96 15.30 1.30
CA LYS A 220 -3.17 16.56 2.00
C LYS A 220 -2.75 17.72 1.10
N THR A 221 -3.67 18.64 0.87
CA THR A 221 -3.49 19.81 0.01
C THR A 221 -3.78 21.07 0.83
N PRO A 222 -2.87 21.43 1.75
CA PRO A 222 -3.08 22.60 2.59
C PRO A 222 -3.08 23.89 1.77
N ALA A 223 -3.63 24.97 2.31
CA ALA A 223 -3.63 26.29 1.67
C ALA A 223 -2.21 26.77 1.31
N ALA A 224 -1.19 26.38 2.08
CA ALA A 224 0.22 26.66 1.77
C ALA A 224 0.72 26.03 0.45
N VAL A 225 0.06 24.98 -0.04
CA VAL A 225 0.35 24.32 -1.33
C VAL A 225 -0.48 24.93 -2.45
N ALA A 226 -1.77 25.15 -2.26
CA ALA A 226 -2.64 25.60 -3.35
C ALA A 226 -2.62 27.12 -3.57
N ARG A 227 -2.52 27.95 -2.51
CA ARG A 227 -2.56 29.42 -2.64
C ARG A 227 -1.48 29.97 -3.57
N PRO A 228 -0.21 29.50 -3.52
CA PRO A 228 0.81 29.95 -4.47
C PRO A 228 0.48 29.58 -5.91
N VAL A 229 -0.12 28.41 -6.15
CA VAL A 229 -0.55 27.98 -7.48
C VAL A 229 -1.73 28.82 -7.97
N ILE A 230 -2.70 29.14 -7.11
CA ILE A 230 -3.82 30.05 -7.43
C ILE A 230 -3.28 31.44 -7.82
N ALA A 231 -2.37 32.00 -7.02
CA ALA A 231 -1.77 33.31 -7.31
C ALA A 231 -0.97 33.30 -8.63
N LEU A 232 -0.14 32.27 -8.84
CA LEU A 232 0.66 32.10 -10.05
C LEU A 232 -0.23 32.00 -11.30
N THR A 233 -1.26 31.18 -11.24
CA THR A 233 -2.18 30.97 -12.38
C THR A 233 -3.00 32.22 -12.65
N ALA A 234 -3.42 32.95 -11.62
CA ALA A 234 -4.07 34.25 -11.77
C ALA A 234 -3.15 35.29 -12.44
N ALA A 235 -1.85 35.28 -12.14
CA ALA A 235 -0.86 36.19 -12.72
C ALA A 235 -0.44 35.84 -14.17
N SER A 236 -0.71 34.61 -14.64
CA SER A 236 -0.26 34.14 -15.96
C SER A 236 -0.97 34.79 -17.16
N GLY A 237 -2.13 35.41 -16.94
CA GLY A 237 -2.96 36.01 -18.00
C GLY A 237 -3.76 35.02 -18.86
N VAL A 238 -3.66 33.71 -18.63
CA VAL A 238 -4.43 32.70 -19.39
C VAL A 238 -5.91 32.71 -19.01
N ALA A 239 -6.76 32.18 -19.90
CA ALA A 239 -8.19 31.99 -19.65
C ALA A 239 -8.50 30.57 -19.12
N SER A 240 -7.61 29.61 -19.38
CA SER A 240 -7.64 28.23 -18.89
C SER A 240 -6.23 27.72 -18.58
N LEU A 241 -6.11 26.78 -17.62
CA LEU A 241 -4.89 26.00 -17.45
C LEU A 241 -4.51 25.22 -18.70
N LEU A 242 -5.47 24.81 -19.52
CA LEU A 242 -5.20 24.01 -20.72
C LEU A 242 -4.76 24.87 -21.92
N ASP A 243 -4.72 26.20 -21.79
CA ASP A 243 -4.22 27.10 -22.83
C ASP A 243 -2.72 26.88 -23.10
N TRP A 244 -1.97 26.45 -22.08
CA TRP A 244 -0.54 26.17 -22.17
C TRP A 244 -0.25 24.69 -21.92
N PRO A 245 0.70 24.08 -22.67
CA PRO A 245 1.16 22.75 -22.35
C PRO A 245 1.85 22.74 -20.98
N MET A 246 1.80 21.60 -20.29
CA MET A 246 2.43 21.42 -18.97
C MET A 246 3.91 21.83 -18.93
N ALA A 247 4.67 21.66 -20.03
CA ALA A 247 6.06 22.10 -20.11
C ALA A 247 6.22 23.61 -19.86
N ARG A 248 5.37 24.43 -20.51
CA ARG A 248 5.37 25.88 -20.35
C ARG A 248 4.93 26.31 -18.95
N TRP A 249 4.01 25.57 -18.33
CA TRP A 249 3.64 25.80 -16.93
C TRP A 249 4.80 25.58 -15.96
N ILE A 250 5.66 24.58 -16.20
CA ILE A 250 6.84 24.32 -15.38
C ILE A 250 7.83 25.48 -15.52
N GLU A 251 8.13 25.90 -16.76
CA GLU A 251 9.01 27.04 -17.02
C GLU A 251 8.51 28.32 -16.36
N PHE A 252 7.20 28.61 -16.48
CA PHE A 252 6.59 29.76 -15.83
C PHE A 252 6.60 29.66 -14.31
N PHE A 253 6.38 28.47 -13.76
CA PHE A 253 6.48 28.22 -12.33
C PHE A 253 7.89 28.51 -11.81
N ASP A 254 8.92 27.95 -12.46
CA ASP A 254 10.33 28.10 -12.08
C ASP A 254 10.81 29.56 -12.21
N ALA A 255 10.33 30.30 -13.21
CA ALA A 255 10.67 31.72 -13.38
C ALA A 255 10.08 32.62 -12.29
N ASN A 256 8.93 32.26 -11.73
CA ASN A 256 8.22 33.05 -10.72
C ASN A 256 8.46 32.55 -9.28
N HIS A 257 9.17 31.43 -9.11
CA HIS A 257 9.46 30.82 -7.81
C HIS A 257 10.95 30.44 -7.74
N ALA A 258 11.73 31.11 -6.88
CA ALA A 258 13.15 30.77 -6.69
C ALA A 258 13.30 29.35 -6.14
N ALA A 259 14.06 28.47 -6.81
CA ALA A 259 14.15 27.03 -6.52
C ALA A 259 14.39 26.71 -5.03
N GLN A 260 13.33 26.27 -4.33
CA GLN A 260 13.39 25.83 -2.93
C GLN A 260 12.62 24.52 -2.73
N HIS A 261 13.09 23.66 -1.82
CA HIS A 261 12.49 22.34 -1.53
C HIS A 261 10.98 22.37 -1.19
N GLY A 262 10.46 23.50 -0.68
CA GLY A 262 9.04 23.69 -0.38
C GLY A 262 8.11 23.77 -1.60
N GLN A 263 8.66 23.98 -2.81
CA GLN A 263 7.89 24.19 -4.03
C GLN A 263 7.47 22.89 -4.74
N ASN A 264 8.07 21.75 -4.39
CA ASN A 264 7.71 20.44 -4.95
C ASN A 264 6.22 20.10 -4.75
N GLY A 265 5.64 20.48 -3.62
CA GLY A 265 4.21 20.29 -3.35
C GLY A 265 3.32 21.16 -4.23
N GLN A 266 3.71 22.41 -4.47
CA GLN A 266 2.98 23.37 -5.30
C GLN A 266 2.99 22.92 -6.77
N LEU A 267 4.17 22.59 -7.31
CA LEU A 267 4.28 22.08 -8.67
C LEU A 267 3.54 20.74 -8.84
N ALA A 268 3.58 19.86 -7.83
CA ALA A 268 2.79 18.63 -7.85
C ALA A 268 1.28 18.90 -7.84
N PHE A 269 0.81 19.94 -7.16
CA PHE A 269 -0.58 20.37 -7.20
C PHE A 269 -0.96 20.98 -8.56
N LEU A 270 -0.12 21.81 -9.17
CA LEU A 270 -0.34 22.35 -10.52
C LEU A 270 -0.47 21.23 -11.56
N ARG A 271 0.47 20.27 -11.56
CA ARG A 271 0.40 19.06 -12.41
C ARG A 271 -0.84 18.23 -12.16
N TYR A 272 -1.30 18.19 -10.91
CA TYR A 272 -2.52 17.49 -10.55
C TYR A 272 -3.76 18.21 -11.10
N ALA A 273 -3.87 19.52 -10.89
CA ALA A 273 -4.99 20.34 -11.36
C ALA A 273 -5.13 20.24 -12.88
N TYR A 274 -4.04 20.44 -13.62
CA TYR A 274 -4.01 20.30 -15.07
C TYR A 274 -4.53 18.93 -15.53
N ARG A 275 -4.07 17.83 -14.91
CA ARG A 275 -4.53 16.48 -15.27
C ARG A 275 -6.02 16.27 -14.99
N CYS A 276 -6.53 16.74 -13.85
CA CYS A 276 -7.97 16.65 -13.56
C CYS A 276 -8.80 17.34 -14.65
N LEU A 277 -8.30 18.46 -15.16
CA LEU A 277 -8.93 19.19 -16.25
C LEU A 277 -8.82 18.46 -17.58
N GLU A 278 -7.67 17.86 -17.90
CA GLU A 278 -7.55 16.99 -19.07
C GLU A 278 -8.54 15.83 -19.00
N ASP A 279 -8.67 15.18 -17.84
CA ASP A 279 -9.62 14.08 -17.63
C ASP A 279 -11.07 14.53 -17.83
N LEU A 280 -11.45 15.68 -17.26
CA LEU A 280 -12.80 16.25 -17.45
C LEU A 280 -13.04 16.67 -18.91
N HIS A 281 -12.06 17.34 -19.52
CA HIS A 281 -12.14 17.86 -20.88
C HIS A 281 -12.26 16.72 -21.89
N CYS A 282 -11.43 15.69 -21.76
CA CYS A 282 -11.41 14.53 -22.66
C CYS A 282 -12.60 13.59 -22.42
N GLY A 283 -13.07 13.49 -21.17
CA GLY A 283 -14.09 12.51 -20.78
C GLY A 283 -13.49 11.15 -20.42
N SER A 284 -14.36 10.23 -20.01
CA SER A 284 -14.02 8.87 -19.62
C SER A 284 -14.76 7.84 -20.49
N GLY A 285 -14.28 6.60 -20.46
CA GLY A 285 -14.85 5.49 -21.21
C GLY A 285 -14.25 5.27 -22.60
N TRP A 286 -14.67 4.18 -23.23
CA TRP A 286 -14.09 3.70 -24.49
C TRP A 286 -14.24 4.68 -25.64
N GLU A 287 -15.39 5.31 -25.79
CA GLU A 287 -15.65 6.21 -26.92
C GLU A 287 -14.81 7.50 -26.85
N ALA A 288 -14.43 7.93 -25.64
CA ALA A 288 -13.54 9.08 -25.45
C ALA A 288 -12.06 8.70 -25.66
N GLU A 289 -11.64 7.52 -25.21
CA GLU A 289 -10.23 7.12 -25.24
C GLU A 289 -9.82 6.45 -26.55
N PHE A 290 -10.68 5.63 -27.15
CA PHE A 290 -10.35 4.80 -28.31
C PHE A 290 -9.82 5.59 -29.53
N PRO A 291 -10.37 6.76 -29.90
CA PRO A 291 -9.85 7.54 -31.03
C PRO A 291 -8.42 8.05 -30.82
N ARG A 292 -7.96 8.19 -29.57
CA ARG A 292 -6.65 8.76 -29.23
C ARG A 292 -5.52 7.77 -29.45
N ASP A 293 -4.32 8.27 -29.73
CA ASP A 293 -3.11 7.43 -29.85
C ASP A 293 -2.38 7.20 -28.52
N VAL A 294 -2.83 7.87 -27.46
CA VAL A 294 -2.37 7.62 -26.09
C VAL A 294 -3.58 7.43 -25.21
N TRP A 295 -3.76 6.21 -24.72
CA TRP A 295 -4.84 5.84 -23.82
C TRP A 295 -4.39 5.96 -22.37
N GLU A 296 -5.16 6.70 -21.59
CA GLU A 296 -5.01 6.84 -20.15
C GLU A 296 -5.89 5.80 -19.46
N LEU A 297 -5.30 4.70 -18.98
CA LEU A 297 -6.10 3.54 -18.52
C LEU A 297 -7.01 3.87 -17.33
N HIS A 298 -6.69 4.87 -16.50
CA HIS A 298 -7.57 5.29 -15.41
C HIS A 298 -8.91 5.85 -15.91
N ARG A 299 -8.95 6.43 -17.12
CA ARG A 299 -10.20 6.90 -17.75
C ARG A 299 -11.08 5.77 -18.25
N LEU A 300 -10.53 4.56 -18.35
CA LEU A 300 -11.24 3.31 -18.64
C LEU A 300 -11.65 2.56 -17.36
N GLY A 301 -11.48 3.16 -16.18
CA GLY A 301 -11.77 2.52 -14.89
C GLY A 301 -10.70 1.51 -14.44
N VAL A 302 -9.55 1.48 -15.10
CA VAL A 302 -8.44 0.61 -14.69
C VAL A 302 -7.64 1.27 -13.57
N GLU A 303 -7.45 0.57 -12.46
CA GLU A 303 -6.66 1.09 -11.34
C GLU A 303 -5.20 1.40 -11.72
N GLY A 304 -4.70 2.53 -11.22
CA GLY A 304 -3.35 3.02 -11.47
C GLY A 304 -3.27 3.99 -12.66
N ARG A 305 -2.07 4.47 -12.98
CA ARG A 305 -1.83 5.51 -14.00
C ARG A 305 -0.97 5.01 -15.15
N LYS A 306 -1.31 3.82 -15.66
CA LYS A 306 -0.62 3.23 -16.81
C LYS A 306 -1.18 3.80 -18.11
N ARG A 307 -0.31 3.92 -19.10
CA ARG A 307 -0.64 4.45 -20.42
C ARG A 307 -0.36 3.41 -21.49
N LEU A 308 -1.23 3.31 -22.48
CA LEU A 308 -0.95 2.58 -23.71
C LEU A 308 -0.65 3.60 -24.81
N ARG A 309 0.49 3.43 -25.47
CA ARG A 309 1.02 4.38 -26.47
C ARG A 309 1.05 3.69 -27.83
N PHE A 310 0.24 4.21 -28.74
CA PHE A 310 0.13 3.78 -30.13
C PHE A 310 0.80 4.76 -31.09
N ASP A 311 1.15 5.95 -30.59
CA ASP A 311 1.88 7.00 -31.32
C ASP A 311 3.31 6.58 -31.75
N GLY A 312 3.84 5.50 -31.17
CA GLY A 312 5.09 4.87 -31.64
C GLY A 312 4.92 3.94 -32.85
N ILE A 313 3.70 3.66 -33.31
CA ILE A 313 3.41 2.83 -34.48
C ILE A 313 3.19 3.76 -35.67
N ALA A 314 4.16 3.87 -36.58
CA ALA A 314 4.10 4.82 -37.69
C ALA A 314 3.03 4.47 -38.72
N GLN A 315 2.78 3.18 -38.95
CA GLN A 315 1.83 2.68 -39.95
C GLN A 315 0.38 2.82 -39.44
N PRO A 316 -0.50 3.59 -40.10
CA PRO A 316 -1.89 3.78 -39.64
C PRO A 316 -2.68 2.48 -39.52
N TRP A 317 -2.60 1.59 -40.53
CA TRP A 317 -3.28 0.29 -40.53
C TRP A 317 -2.88 -0.58 -39.33
N LEU A 318 -1.59 -0.60 -38.98
CA LEU A 318 -1.09 -1.37 -37.85
C LEU A 318 -1.51 -0.75 -36.52
N ARG A 319 -1.52 0.59 -36.46
CA ARG A 319 -1.93 1.35 -35.27
C ARG A 319 -3.39 1.07 -34.92
N ASP A 320 -4.27 1.08 -35.90
CA ASP A 320 -5.69 0.83 -35.71
C ASP A 320 -5.97 -0.62 -35.28
N LEU A 321 -5.28 -1.60 -35.89
CA LEU A 321 -5.34 -3.00 -35.45
C LEU A 321 -4.78 -3.17 -34.03
N ALA A 322 -3.68 -2.51 -33.67
CA ALA A 322 -3.11 -2.55 -32.33
C ALA A 322 -4.08 -1.97 -31.28
N LYS A 323 -4.75 -0.86 -31.60
CA LYS A 323 -5.82 -0.28 -30.76
C LYS A 323 -6.97 -1.26 -30.59
N ARG A 324 -7.48 -1.84 -31.68
CA ARG A 324 -8.56 -2.84 -31.64
C ARG A 324 -8.17 -4.05 -30.78
N PHE A 325 -6.95 -4.55 -30.93
CA PHE A 325 -6.39 -5.62 -30.11
C PHE A 325 -6.33 -5.26 -28.63
N ALA A 326 -5.77 -4.09 -28.29
CA ALA A 326 -5.67 -3.64 -26.91
C ALA A 326 -7.05 -3.50 -26.25
N ARG A 327 -8.05 -2.95 -26.96
CA ARG A 327 -9.45 -2.85 -26.49
C ARG A 327 -10.02 -4.23 -26.21
N TRP A 328 -9.90 -5.16 -27.16
CA TRP A 328 -10.39 -6.53 -26.98
C TRP A 328 -9.75 -7.22 -25.77
N ARG A 329 -8.41 -7.16 -25.66
CA ARG A 329 -7.66 -7.78 -24.55
C ARG A 329 -8.13 -7.27 -23.18
N LEU A 330 -8.31 -5.96 -23.04
CA LEU A 330 -8.82 -5.37 -21.80
C LEU A 330 -10.28 -5.79 -21.54
N SER A 331 -11.11 -5.86 -22.58
CA SER A 331 -12.53 -6.22 -22.47
C SER A 331 -12.74 -7.66 -22.00
N ILE A 332 -11.86 -8.60 -22.36
CA ILE A 332 -11.89 -9.99 -21.87
C ILE A 332 -11.18 -10.18 -20.52
N GLY A 333 -10.88 -9.10 -19.80
CA GLY A 333 -10.27 -9.15 -18.47
C GLY A 333 -8.78 -9.51 -18.45
N ARG A 334 -8.07 -9.35 -19.58
CA ARG A 334 -6.60 -9.49 -19.60
C ARG A 334 -5.98 -8.37 -18.78
N SER A 335 -4.94 -8.70 -18.02
CA SER A 335 -4.30 -7.71 -17.15
C SER A 335 -3.76 -6.51 -17.95
N PRO A 336 -3.94 -5.26 -17.45
CA PRO A 336 -3.38 -4.06 -18.08
C PRO A 336 -1.88 -4.12 -18.33
N ASN A 337 -1.15 -4.83 -17.47
CA ASN A 337 0.29 -5.01 -17.64
C ASN A 337 0.63 -5.89 -18.85
N GLN A 338 -0.15 -6.94 -19.09
CA GLN A 338 0.03 -7.73 -20.30
C GLN A 338 -0.38 -6.94 -21.53
N THR A 339 -1.50 -6.19 -21.51
CA THR A 339 -1.88 -5.35 -22.66
C THR A 339 -0.81 -4.31 -22.99
N TYR A 340 -0.15 -3.72 -21.98
CA TYR A 340 1.01 -2.87 -22.20
C TYR A 340 2.15 -3.58 -22.93
N ILE A 341 2.47 -4.82 -22.51
CA ILE A 341 3.48 -5.64 -23.17
C ILE A 341 3.07 -5.96 -24.61
N ASP A 342 1.79 -6.29 -24.82
CA ASP A 342 1.19 -6.61 -26.11
C ASP A 342 1.39 -5.42 -27.08
N VAL A 343 1.03 -4.20 -26.67
CA VAL A 343 1.24 -2.97 -27.46
C VAL A 343 2.72 -2.73 -27.72
N GLN A 344 3.59 -2.88 -26.71
CA GLN A 344 5.03 -2.69 -26.87
C GLN A 344 5.66 -3.67 -27.88
N ALA A 345 5.18 -4.91 -27.94
CA ALA A 345 5.64 -5.88 -28.93
C ALA A 345 5.22 -5.46 -30.35
N VAL A 346 3.97 -5.00 -30.53
CA VAL A 346 3.51 -4.45 -31.81
C VAL A 346 4.28 -3.19 -32.21
N THR A 347 4.57 -2.28 -31.28
CA THR A 347 5.41 -1.10 -31.54
C THR A 347 6.81 -1.47 -32.02
N ARG A 348 7.42 -2.53 -31.47
CA ARG A 348 8.72 -3.01 -31.96
C ARG A 348 8.64 -3.60 -33.36
N LEU A 349 7.63 -4.44 -33.62
CA LEU A 349 7.40 -4.95 -34.97
C LEU A 349 7.17 -3.79 -35.95
N ALA A 350 6.39 -2.78 -35.57
CA ALA A 350 6.16 -1.58 -36.38
C ALA A 350 7.46 -0.86 -36.77
N GLY A 351 8.38 -0.70 -35.81
CA GLY A 351 9.70 -0.11 -36.08
C GLY A 351 10.54 -0.95 -37.05
N PHE A 352 10.53 -2.27 -36.90
CA PHE A 352 11.19 -3.20 -37.84
C PHE A 352 10.59 -3.11 -39.25
N LEU A 353 9.25 -3.14 -39.36
CA LEU A 353 8.53 -3.06 -40.64
C LEU A 353 8.77 -1.73 -41.38
N ALA A 354 8.92 -0.63 -40.65
CA ALA A 354 9.22 0.69 -41.21
C ALA A 354 10.72 0.89 -41.54
N SER A 355 11.59 -0.05 -41.19
CA SER A 355 13.01 0.11 -41.46
C SER A 355 13.28 0.08 -42.98
N PRO A 356 14.18 0.92 -43.52
CA PRO A 356 14.49 0.96 -44.96
C PRO A 356 14.78 -0.41 -45.62
N PRO A 357 15.50 -1.37 -44.99
CA PRO A 357 15.74 -2.67 -45.62
C PRO A 357 14.52 -3.59 -45.63
N VAL A 358 13.44 -3.27 -44.91
CA VAL A 358 12.24 -4.10 -44.77
C VAL A 358 11.05 -3.47 -45.51
N ASP A 359 10.80 -2.18 -45.28
CA ASP A 359 9.81 -1.32 -45.95
C ASP A 359 8.45 -1.98 -46.25
N ILE A 360 7.82 -2.53 -45.22
CA ILE A 360 6.48 -3.12 -45.34
C ILE A 360 5.42 -2.05 -45.10
N THR A 361 4.65 -1.76 -46.16
CA THR A 361 3.66 -0.68 -46.18
C THR A 361 2.22 -1.13 -45.97
N SER A 362 1.94 -2.44 -45.95
CA SER A 362 0.60 -3.02 -45.75
C SER A 362 0.63 -4.33 -44.99
N LEU A 363 -0.54 -4.75 -44.48
CA LEU A 363 -0.71 -6.00 -43.73
C LEU A 363 -0.38 -7.24 -44.57
N ALA A 364 -0.71 -7.21 -45.87
CA ALA A 364 -0.40 -8.27 -46.85
C ALA A 364 1.11 -8.57 -46.96
N GLY A 365 1.97 -7.60 -46.64
CA GLY A 365 3.42 -7.77 -46.64
C GLY A 365 3.96 -8.57 -45.44
N ILE A 366 3.17 -8.77 -44.37
CA ILE A 366 3.60 -9.56 -43.21
C ILE A 366 3.41 -11.05 -43.52
N ASN A 367 4.34 -11.66 -44.24
CA ASN A 367 4.34 -13.11 -44.50
C ASN A 367 5.38 -13.83 -43.62
N ARG A 368 5.46 -15.15 -43.72
CA ARG A 368 6.42 -15.97 -42.95
C ARG A 368 7.87 -15.49 -43.11
N ALA A 369 8.31 -15.18 -44.32
CA ALA A 369 9.69 -14.76 -44.59
C ALA A 369 10.03 -13.43 -43.88
N VAL A 370 9.08 -12.49 -43.80
CA VAL A 370 9.25 -11.25 -43.04
C VAL A 370 9.30 -11.52 -41.53
N LEU A 371 8.48 -12.43 -41.01
CA LEU A 371 8.53 -12.82 -39.60
C LEU A 371 9.85 -13.52 -39.22
N GLU A 372 10.42 -14.34 -40.11
CA GLU A 372 11.74 -14.95 -39.91
C GLU A 372 12.86 -13.91 -39.85
N ARG A 373 12.81 -12.90 -40.73
CA ARG A 373 13.72 -11.75 -40.67
C ARG A 373 13.55 -10.97 -39.36
N TYR A 374 12.31 -10.81 -38.88
CA TYR A 374 12.04 -10.19 -37.59
C TYR A 374 12.59 -11.02 -36.41
N LEU A 375 12.48 -12.35 -36.46
CA LEU A 375 13.07 -13.24 -35.45
C LEU A 375 14.60 -13.13 -35.44
N ALA A 376 15.23 -13.02 -36.61
CA ALA A 376 16.66 -12.79 -36.73
C ALA A 376 17.07 -11.43 -36.11
N ASP A 377 16.35 -10.34 -36.41
CA ASP A 377 16.57 -9.03 -35.79
C ASP A 377 16.38 -9.10 -34.26
N LEU A 378 15.27 -9.68 -33.80
CA LEU A 378 14.95 -9.86 -32.40
C LEU A 378 16.01 -10.70 -31.67
N SER A 379 16.67 -11.65 -32.34
CA SER A 379 17.74 -12.45 -31.75
C SER A 379 18.98 -11.62 -31.34
N THR A 380 19.21 -10.51 -32.04
CA THR A 380 20.29 -9.55 -31.76
C THR A 380 19.91 -8.51 -30.70
N ASP A 381 18.63 -8.41 -30.36
CA ASP A 381 18.14 -7.52 -29.30
C ASP A 381 18.79 -7.88 -27.95
N PRO A 382 19.42 -6.92 -27.25
CA PRO A 382 20.13 -7.16 -25.99
C PRO A 382 19.21 -7.48 -24.81
N ARG A 383 17.88 -7.36 -24.96
CA ARG A 383 16.93 -7.68 -23.90
C ARG A 383 16.98 -9.17 -23.53
N ALA A 384 16.67 -9.44 -22.26
CA ALA A 384 16.64 -10.81 -21.74
C ALA A 384 15.79 -11.75 -22.60
N LEU A 385 16.24 -13.00 -22.75
CA LEU A 385 15.57 -14.05 -23.53
C LEU A 385 14.06 -14.13 -23.25
N HIS A 386 13.66 -14.10 -21.98
CA HIS A 386 12.25 -14.16 -21.60
C HIS A 386 11.42 -12.96 -22.12
N SER A 387 12.01 -11.77 -22.23
CA SER A 387 11.33 -10.61 -22.82
C SER A 387 11.11 -10.82 -24.32
N ARG A 388 12.11 -11.36 -25.03
CA ARG A 388 12.00 -11.69 -26.46
C ARG A 388 10.96 -12.77 -26.72
N SER A 389 10.97 -13.86 -25.95
CA SER A 389 9.91 -14.89 -26.01
C SER A 389 8.53 -14.30 -25.79
N ARG A 390 8.39 -13.34 -24.86
CA ARG A 390 7.12 -12.69 -24.58
C ARG A 390 6.64 -11.82 -25.74
N ASP A 391 7.56 -11.19 -26.48
CA ASP A 391 7.22 -10.46 -27.70
C ASP A 391 6.65 -11.41 -28.76
N ILE A 392 7.32 -12.53 -29.00
CA ILE A 392 6.86 -13.57 -29.93
C ILE A 392 5.46 -14.07 -29.52
N SER A 393 5.24 -14.40 -28.24
CA SER A 393 3.91 -14.81 -27.75
C SER A 393 2.84 -13.73 -27.97
N SER A 394 3.19 -12.46 -27.72
CA SER A 394 2.23 -11.35 -27.82
C SER A 394 1.88 -11.04 -29.27
N LEU A 395 2.86 -11.08 -30.17
CA LEU A 395 2.66 -10.92 -31.60
C LEU A 395 1.90 -12.10 -32.19
N GLY A 396 2.21 -13.34 -31.77
CA GLY A 396 1.42 -14.51 -32.15
C GLY A 396 -0.06 -14.36 -31.78
N ALA A 397 -0.35 -13.93 -30.55
CA ALA A 397 -1.72 -13.65 -30.11
C ALA A 397 -2.37 -12.49 -30.88
N PHE A 398 -1.60 -11.48 -31.30
CA PHE A 398 -2.09 -10.37 -32.11
C PHE A 398 -2.50 -10.82 -33.51
N LEU A 399 -1.63 -11.56 -34.20
CA LEU A 399 -1.90 -12.08 -35.54
C LEU A 399 -3.04 -13.12 -35.54
N ASP A 400 -3.11 -13.95 -34.52
CA ASP A 400 -4.22 -14.89 -34.29
C ASP A 400 -5.54 -14.14 -34.04
N ALA A 401 -5.53 -13.07 -33.24
CA ALA A 401 -6.73 -12.26 -33.01
C ALA A 401 -7.23 -11.56 -34.28
N ILE A 402 -6.34 -11.05 -35.14
CA ILE A 402 -6.73 -10.46 -36.43
C ILE A 402 -7.51 -11.48 -37.27
N ARG A 403 -7.02 -12.73 -37.35
CA ARG A 403 -7.67 -13.80 -38.11
C ARG A 403 -8.98 -14.26 -37.47
N ARG A 404 -8.94 -14.64 -36.19
CA ARG A 404 -10.09 -15.22 -35.49
C ARG A 404 -11.29 -14.30 -35.41
N HIS A 405 -11.04 -13.00 -35.38
CA HIS A 405 -12.10 -11.99 -35.32
C HIS A 405 -12.34 -11.30 -36.65
N GLU A 406 -11.71 -11.76 -37.74
CA GLU A 406 -11.89 -11.22 -39.09
C GLU A 406 -11.72 -9.70 -39.11
N TRP A 407 -10.70 -9.20 -38.41
CA TRP A 407 -10.46 -7.75 -38.33
C TRP A 407 -9.93 -7.18 -39.63
N ASP A 408 -9.19 -8.00 -40.38
CA ASP A 408 -8.62 -7.69 -41.68
C ASP A 408 -8.31 -9.02 -42.41
N HIS A 409 -8.67 -9.10 -43.69
CA HIS A 409 -8.53 -10.32 -44.50
C HIS A 409 -7.23 -10.36 -45.31
N ASP A 410 -6.46 -9.26 -45.34
CA ASP A 410 -5.22 -9.17 -46.12
C ASP A 410 -4.05 -9.86 -45.42
N LEU A 411 -4.16 -10.21 -44.13
CA LEU A 411 -3.11 -10.90 -43.40
C LEU A 411 -2.87 -12.31 -43.97
N PRO A 412 -1.70 -12.61 -44.55
CA PRO A 412 -1.43 -13.92 -45.14
C PRO A 412 -1.56 -15.05 -44.11
N ALA A 413 -2.10 -16.21 -44.51
CA ALA A 413 -2.21 -17.39 -43.65
C ALA A 413 -0.83 -17.84 -43.09
N SER A 414 0.25 -17.58 -43.84
CA SER A 414 1.62 -17.91 -43.46
C SER A 414 2.20 -17.02 -42.35
N ALA A 415 1.55 -15.91 -41.97
CA ALA A 415 2.03 -14.98 -40.95
C ALA A 415 1.83 -15.53 -39.52
N ALA A 416 2.54 -16.59 -39.17
CA ALA A 416 2.41 -17.27 -37.89
C ALA A 416 3.78 -17.51 -37.24
N PHE A 417 3.78 -17.51 -35.91
CA PHE A 417 4.88 -18.00 -35.07
C PHE A 417 4.55 -19.40 -34.58
N TYR A 418 5.55 -20.28 -34.60
CA TYR A 418 5.45 -21.67 -34.19
C TYR A 418 6.22 -21.91 -32.89
N PRO A 419 5.96 -23.02 -32.17
CA PRO A 419 6.70 -23.35 -30.95
C PRO A 419 8.22 -23.35 -31.10
N ASP A 420 8.73 -23.73 -32.27
CA ASP A 420 10.17 -23.79 -32.55
C ASP A 420 10.83 -22.41 -32.76
N ASP A 421 10.04 -21.36 -33.00
CA ASP A 421 10.53 -19.98 -33.10
C ASP A 421 10.93 -19.40 -31.74
N PHE A 422 10.51 -20.04 -30.65
CA PHE A 422 10.79 -19.56 -29.31
C PHE A 422 12.24 -19.88 -28.92
N PRO A 423 13.01 -18.89 -28.44
CA PRO A 423 14.37 -19.15 -28.00
C PRO A 423 14.33 -20.08 -26.79
N LYS A 424 15.13 -21.15 -26.82
CA LYS A 424 15.17 -22.16 -25.76
C LYS A 424 15.69 -21.54 -24.46
N PRO A 425 14.87 -21.45 -23.40
CA PRO A 425 15.34 -20.92 -22.13
C PRO A 425 16.31 -21.91 -21.48
N ALA A 426 17.42 -21.41 -20.94
CA ALA A 426 18.24 -22.21 -20.03
C ALA A 426 17.39 -22.59 -18.80
N LYS A 427 17.43 -23.87 -18.40
CA LYS A 427 16.81 -24.31 -17.14
C LYS A 427 17.47 -23.53 -16.00
N ARG A 428 16.70 -22.68 -15.32
CA ARG A 428 17.17 -21.93 -14.14
C ARG A 428 16.81 -22.71 -12.89
N LEU A 429 17.71 -22.78 -11.91
CA LEU A 429 17.36 -23.26 -10.58
C LEU A 429 16.47 -22.24 -9.86
N PRO A 430 15.61 -22.67 -8.92
CA PRO A 430 14.93 -21.77 -8.01
C PRO A 430 15.92 -20.80 -7.36
N ARG A 431 15.56 -19.51 -7.33
CA ARG A 431 16.38 -18.48 -6.70
C ARG A 431 16.08 -18.37 -5.21
N GLY A 432 16.10 -19.50 -4.51
CA GLY A 432 16.08 -19.51 -3.05
C GLY A 432 17.35 -18.84 -2.50
N LEU A 433 17.27 -18.28 -1.31
CA LEU A 433 18.45 -17.78 -0.62
C LEU A 433 19.22 -18.92 0.02
N ALA A 434 20.53 -18.76 0.10
CA ALA A 434 21.38 -19.66 0.86
C ALA A 434 21.07 -19.57 2.37
N GLU A 435 21.23 -20.67 3.08
CA GLU A 435 20.88 -20.76 4.50
C GLU A 435 21.74 -19.84 5.38
N HIS A 436 22.99 -19.57 5.01
CA HIS A 436 23.83 -18.60 5.73
C HIS A 436 23.31 -17.16 5.61
N ILE A 437 22.65 -16.80 4.50
CA ILE A 437 21.97 -15.50 4.35
C ILE A 437 20.73 -15.50 5.23
N MET A 438 19.95 -16.59 5.20
CA MET A 438 18.78 -16.73 6.05
C MET A 438 19.09 -16.63 7.54
N ALA A 439 20.16 -17.29 7.99
CA ALA A 439 20.64 -17.21 9.36
C ALA A 439 20.95 -15.76 9.79
N GLN A 440 21.49 -14.92 8.90
CA GLN A 440 21.68 -13.50 9.18
C GLN A 440 20.34 -12.74 9.20
N VAL A 441 19.46 -12.92 8.21
CA VAL A 441 18.21 -12.15 8.15
C VAL A 441 17.20 -12.53 9.23
N GLU A 442 17.25 -13.76 9.74
CA GLU A 442 16.39 -14.27 10.81
C GLU A 442 16.91 -13.96 12.22
N GLN A 443 18.13 -13.41 12.36
CA GLN A 443 18.65 -12.97 13.65
C GLN A 443 17.74 -11.89 14.26
N PRO A 444 17.35 -12.00 15.54
CA PRO A 444 16.51 -11.01 16.21
C PRO A 444 17.04 -9.58 16.09
N ALA A 445 18.36 -9.38 16.29
CA ALA A 445 19.00 -8.07 16.17
C ALA A 445 18.82 -7.44 14.76
N ASN A 446 18.87 -8.25 13.71
CA ASN A 446 18.64 -7.77 12.34
C ASN A 446 17.16 -7.50 12.08
N LEU A 447 16.26 -8.37 12.54
CA LEU A 447 14.82 -8.13 12.45
C LEU A 447 14.38 -6.88 13.23
N ASP A 448 15.02 -6.57 14.33
CA ASP A 448 14.73 -5.36 15.12
C ASP A 448 15.36 -4.10 14.50
N GLY A 449 16.26 -4.28 13.53
CA GLY A 449 16.77 -3.22 12.65
C GLY A 449 15.74 -2.66 11.67
N TRP A 450 14.49 -3.13 11.62
CA TRP A 450 13.45 -2.49 10.80
C TRP A 450 13.06 -1.11 11.36
N ASN A 451 12.99 -0.09 10.50
CA ASN A 451 12.57 1.26 10.91
C ASN A 451 11.09 1.37 11.30
N ASN A 452 10.30 0.34 10.97
CA ASN A 452 8.89 0.29 11.34
C ASN A 452 8.43 -1.15 11.57
N PRO A 453 7.54 -1.37 12.56
CA PRO A 453 7.06 -2.70 12.90
C PRO A 453 6.17 -3.30 11.80
N GLU A 454 5.52 -2.48 10.95
CA GLU A 454 4.66 -2.98 9.88
C GLU A 454 5.45 -3.78 8.83
N SER A 455 6.61 -3.27 8.42
CA SER A 455 7.45 -3.92 7.40
C SER A 455 8.24 -5.10 7.95
N ARG A 456 8.56 -5.07 9.26
CA ARG A 456 9.08 -6.23 9.98
C ARG A 456 8.08 -7.38 9.91
N LEU A 457 6.83 -7.15 10.32
CA LEU A 457 5.76 -8.15 10.26
C LEU A 457 5.50 -8.64 8.83
N LEU A 458 5.41 -7.73 7.86
CA LEU A 458 5.21 -8.11 6.46
C LEU A 458 6.34 -9.02 5.94
N THR A 459 7.59 -8.77 6.35
CA THR A 459 8.73 -9.62 5.98
C THR A 459 8.66 -10.98 6.65
N ILE A 460 8.29 -11.05 7.93
CA ILE A 460 8.07 -12.31 8.65
C ILE A 460 6.99 -13.15 7.95
N ILE A 461 5.85 -12.55 7.59
CA ILE A 461 4.78 -13.24 6.83
C ILE A 461 5.33 -13.74 5.49
N LEU A 462 6.09 -12.95 4.75
CA LEU A 462 6.65 -13.38 3.47
C LEU A 462 7.62 -14.56 3.61
N MET A 463 8.44 -14.58 4.66
CA MET A 463 9.38 -15.67 4.94
C MET A 463 8.68 -16.94 5.43
N ARG A 464 7.71 -16.81 6.34
CA ARG A 464 7.05 -17.94 7.01
C ARG A 464 5.85 -18.51 6.25
N CYS A 465 5.24 -17.72 5.36
CA CYS A 465 4.02 -18.11 4.66
C CYS A 465 4.17 -18.14 3.13
N GLY A 466 5.29 -17.67 2.57
CA GLY A 466 5.59 -17.80 1.14
C GLY A 466 4.65 -17.01 0.20
N LEU A 467 3.95 -15.98 0.69
CA LEU A 467 3.03 -15.16 -0.12
C LEU A 467 3.78 -14.41 -1.24
N ARG A 468 3.06 -14.05 -2.32
CA ARG A 468 3.58 -13.04 -3.25
C ARG A 468 3.52 -11.69 -2.57
N VAL A 469 4.56 -10.88 -2.72
CA VAL A 469 4.60 -9.52 -2.13
C VAL A 469 3.40 -8.65 -2.51
N GLY A 470 2.87 -8.79 -3.74
CA GLY A 470 1.69 -8.03 -4.17
C GLY A 470 0.42 -8.41 -3.42
N ASP A 471 0.30 -9.67 -3.03
CA ASP A 471 -0.82 -10.20 -2.25
C ASP A 471 -0.62 -9.85 -0.76
N ALA A 472 0.60 -10.04 -0.24
CA ALA A 472 0.94 -9.74 1.15
C ALA A 472 0.73 -8.26 1.52
N THR A 473 1.06 -7.33 0.61
CA THR A 473 0.81 -5.89 0.84
C THR A 473 -0.67 -5.52 0.89
N LYS A 474 -1.56 -6.42 0.45
CA LYS A 474 -3.02 -6.23 0.38
C LYS A 474 -3.77 -7.19 1.31
N ILE A 475 -3.11 -7.71 2.35
CA ILE A 475 -3.78 -8.48 3.39
C ILE A 475 -4.84 -7.60 4.07
N ALA A 476 -6.06 -8.11 4.18
CA ALA A 476 -7.19 -7.44 4.80
C ALA A 476 -6.95 -7.23 6.31
N PHE A 477 -7.64 -6.28 6.92
CA PHE A 477 -7.53 -6.04 8.36
C PHE A 477 -7.97 -7.26 9.19
N ASP A 478 -9.04 -7.93 8.78
CA ASP A 478 -9.63 -9.13 9.38
C ASP A 478 -9.07 -10.43 8.76
N CYS A 479 -7.74 -10.54 8.72
CA CYS A 479 -7.07 -11.61 7.99
C CYS A 479 -6.86 -12.92 8.76
N VAL A 480 -7.19 -13.01 10.05
CA VAL A 480 -7.00 -14.24 10.83
C VAL A 480 -8.32 -14.97 10.98
N ILE A 481 -8.34 -16.24 10.59
CA ILE A 481 -9.49 -17.14 10.79
C ILE A 481 -9.05 -18.38 11.58
N ARG A 482 -9.99 -19.03 12.26
CA ARG A 482 -9.73 -20.20 13.10
C ARG A 482 -10.26 -21.47 12.43
N GLY A 483 -9.48 -22.55 12.49
CA GLY A 483 -9.92 -23.88 12.09
C GLY A 483 -10.85 -24.54 13.09
N GLY A 484 -11.43 -25.69 12.71
CA GLY A 484 -12.25 -26.50 13.61
C GLY A 484 -11.48 -27.01 14.83
N ASP A 485 -10.14 -27.08 14.73
CA ASP A 485 -9.22 -27.40 15.82
C ASP A 485 -8.77 -26.16 16.64
N GLY A 486 -9.35 -25.00 16.37
CA GLY A 486 -8.99 -23.73 17.02
C GLY A 486 -7.68 -23.10 16.53
N ALA A 487 -7.01 -23.66 15.51
CA ALA A 487 -5.74 -23.11 15.06
C ALA A 487 -5.88 -21.90 14.12
N PRO A 488 -4.94 -20.94 14.16
CA PRO A 488 -5.01 -19.75 13.35
C PRO A 488 -4.49 -19.96 11.92
N TYR A 489 -5.21 -19.40 10.95
CA TYR A 489 -4.86 -19.32 9.55
C TYR A 489 -4.87 -17.87 9.08
N LEU A 490 -3.88 -17.51 8.26
CA LEU A 490 -3.87 -16.25 7.53
C LEU A 490 -4.67 -16.39 6.24
N ARG A 491 -5.73 -15.60 6.12
CA ARG A 491 -6.57 -15.42 4.95
C ARG A 491 -6.07 -14.27 4.09
N TYR A 492 -5.91 -14.51 2.80
CA TYR A 492 -5.50 -13.49 1.83
C TYR A 492 -6.10 -13.75 0.44
N THR A 493 -6.16 -12.72 -0.40
CA THR A 493 -6.56 -12.87 -1.81
C THR A 493 -5.32 -13.09 -2.68
N ASN A 494 -5.25 -14.21 -3.39
CA ASN A 494 -4.24 -14.41 -4.43
C ASN A 494 -4.67 -13.65 -5.69
N GLY A 495 -4.05 -12.50 -5.94
CA GLY A 495 -4.42 -11.64 -7.07
C GLY A 495 -4.07 -12.24 -8.44
N LYS A 496 -3.13 -13.19 -8.51
CA LYS A 496 -2.79 -13.90 -9.75
C LYS A 496 -3.86 -14.93 -10.11
N MET A 497 -4.36 -15.66 -9.11
CA MET A 497 -5.36 -16.72 -9.28
C MET A 497 -6.80 -16.22 -9.14
N LYS A 498 -6.99 -14.97 -8.67
CA LYS A 498 -8.29 -14.33 -8.43
C LYS A 498 -9.18 -15.14 -7.48
N ARG A 499 -8.61 -15.69 -6.41
CA ARG A 499 -9.31 -16.47 -5.38
C ARG A 499 -8.79 -16.15 -3.99
N GLU A 500 -9.59 -16.44 -2.97
CA GLU A 500 -9.11 -16.48 -1.59
C GLU A 500 -8.23 -17.70 -1.35
N ALA A 501 -7.23 -17.53 -0.51
CA ALA A 501 -6.27 -18.56 -0.13
C ALA A 501 -5.96 -18.44 1.36
N LEU A 502 -5.52 -19.57 1.91
CA LEU A 502 -5.32 -19.75 3.34
C LEU A 502 -3.96 -20.37 3.57
N VAL A 503 -3.26 -19.88 4.58
CA VAL A 503 -1.97 -20.43 4.99
C VAL A 503 -1.93 -20.54 6.52
N PRO A 504 -1.50 -21.68 7.08
CA PRO A 504 -1.37 -21.81 8.54
C PRO A 504 -0.35 -20.80 9.09
N ILE A 505 -0.64 -20.23 10.25
CA ILE A 505 0.29 -19.34 10.96
C ILE A 505 0.55 -19.85 12.38
N ASP A 506 1.67 -19.43 12.95
CA ASP A 506 1.99 -19.67 14.35
C ASP A 506 1.44 -18.54 15.25
N GLU A 507 1.46 -18.80 16.56
CA GLU A 507 0.97 -17.89 17.60
C GLU A 507 1.76 -16.57 17.66
N GLU A 508 3.05 -16.58 17.29
CA GLU A 508 3.89 -15.38 17.26
C GLU A 508 3.44 -14.44 16.12
N VAL A 509 3.19 -15.00 14.93
CA VAL A 509 2.65 -14.24 13.79
C VAL A 509 1.25 -13.74 14.09
N GLU A 510 0.39 -14.56 14.70
CA GLU A 510 -0.95 -14.14 15.13
C GLU A 510 -0.90 -12.96 16.11
N GLN A 511 -0.08 -13.06 17.16
CA GLN A 511 0.09 -11.99 18.13
C GLN A 511 0.62 -10.70 17.48
N ALA A 512 1.60 -10.82 16.58
CA ALA A 512 2.14 -9.67 15.87
C ALA A 512 1.11 -9.02 14.91
N ILE A 513 0.20 -9.81 14.33
CA ILE A 513 -0.95 -9.31 13.57
C ILE A 513 -1.91 -8.54 14.49
N ALA A 514 -2.23 -9.08 15.68
CA ALA A 514 -3.09 -8.40 16.64
C ALA A 514 -2.50 -7.04 17.07
N GLU A 515 -1.21 -6.98 17.37
CA GLU A 515 -0.53 -5.72 17.68
C GLU A 515 -0.54 -4.74 16.50
N GLN A 516 -0.43 -5.26 15.28
CA GLN A 516 -0.52 -4.44 14.07
C GLN A 516 -1.92 -3.86 13.89
N GLN A 517 -2.97 -4.65 14.12
CA GLN A 517 -4.35 -4.15 14.11
C GLN A 517 -4.54 -3.03 15.13
N GLN A 518 -3.97 -3.15 16.33
CA GLN A 518 -4.01 -2.08 17.33
C GLN A 518 -3.26 -0.81 16.87
N ARG A 519 -2.10 -0.95 16.20
CA ARG A 519 -1.39 0.20 15.61
C ARG A 519 -2.23 0.89 14.53
N ILE A 520 -2.94 0.12 13.69
CA ILE A 520 -3.86 0.65 12.70
C ILE A 520 -4.98 1.46 13.38
N LEU A 521 -5.65 0.91 14.38
CA LEU A 521 -6.76 1.56 15.08
C LEU A 521 -6.33 2.84 15.83
N ARG A 522 -5.11 2.85 16.40
CA ARG A 522 -4.52 4.07 16.98
C ARG A 522 -4.22 5.14 15.95
N ARG A 523 -3.82 4.75 14.75
CA ARG A 523 -3.40 5.67 13.68
C ARG A 523 -4.59 6.21 12.87
N TRP A 524 -5.60 5.36 12.64
CA TRP A 524 -6.82 5.67 11.92
C TRP A 524 -8.01 5.25 12.78
N THR A 525 -8.62 6.20 13.47
CA THR A 525 -9.70 5.96 14.43
C THR A 525 -10.94 5.32 13.80
N ASN A 526 -11.19 5.61 12.51
CA ASN A 526 -12.26 4.99 11.72
C ASN A 526 -11.87 3.61 11.15
N GLY A 527 -10.71 3.07 11.53
CA GLY A 527 -10.15 1.83 11.03
C GLY A 527 -9.52 1.92 9.64
N SER A 528 -9.03 0.79 9.15
CA SER A 528 -8.52 0.58 7.79
C SER A 528 -8.99 -0.79 7.32
N PRO A 529 -9.33 -0.97 6.03
CA PRO A 529 -9.62 -2.29 5.48
C PRO A 529 -8.36 -3.15 5.27
N TRP A 530 -7.17 -2.58 5.43
CA TRP A 530 -5.88 -3.25 5.20
C TRP A 530 -5.09 -3.39 6.49
N LEU A 531 -4.49 -4.57 6.70
CA LEU A 531 -3.52 -4.81 7.78
C LEU A 531 -2.24 -3.97 7.58
N PHE A 532 -1.83 -3.81 6.32
CA PHE A 532 -0.69 -2.99 5.91
C PHE A 532 -1.18 -1.78 5.13
N ALA A 533 -1.69 -0.76 5.82
CA ALA A 533 -2.08 0.50 5.19
C ALA A 533 -0.86 1.34 4.80
N ALA A 534 -0.94 2.08 3.69
CA ALA A 534 0.15 2.93 3.24
C ALA A 534 0.45 4.03 4.29
N PRO A 535 1.72 4.24 4.69
CA PRO A 535 2.06 5.20 5.74
C PRO A 535 2.09 6.65 5.25
N LYS A 536 1.97 6.91 3.94
CA LYS A 536 2.01 8.24 3.33
C LYS A 536 0.90 8.32 2.28
N MET A 537 0.39 9.53 2.03
CA MET A 537 -0.67 9.77 1.04
C MET A 537 -1.90 8.85 1.24
N ASN A 538 -2.29 8.71 2.50
CA ASN A 538 -3.37 7.83 2.96
C ASN A 538 -3.99 8.39 4.26
N PRO A 539 -4.56 9.62 4.22
CA PRO A 539 -5.08 10.29 5.41
C PRO A 539 -6.19 9.50 6.10
N ASP A 540 -6.97 8.71 5.38
CA ASP A 540 -8.10 7.93 5.89
C ASP A 540 -7.82 6.43 6.05
N GLY A 541 -6.60 5.98 5.79
CA GLY A 541 -6.18 4.59 5.98
C GLY A 541 -6.65 3.63 4.89
N ARG A 542 -7.41 4.08 3.89
CA ARG A 542 -8.10 3.19 2.93
C ARG A 542 -7.21 2.59 1.84
N ARG A 543 -5.93 2.94 1.79
CA ARG A 543 -5.00 2.43 0.76
C ARG A 543 -4.02 1.42 1.33
N PRO A 544 -3.77 0.29 0.63
CA PRO A 544 -2.77 -0.67 1.06
C PRO A 544 -1.36 -0.13 0.80
N LEU A 545 -0.39 -0.70 1.51
CA LEU A 545 1.03 -0.51 1.25
C LEU A 545 1.31 -0.91 -0.20
N THR A 546 2.20 -0.17 -0.87
CA THR A 546 2.54 -0.49 -2.26
C THR A 546 3.77 -1.38 -2.31
N THR A 547 3.81 -2.32 -3.25
CA THR A 547 5.00 -3.16 -3.46
C THR A 547 6.30 -2.37 -3.69
N PRO A 548 6.31 -1.25 -4.46
CA PRO A 548 7.50 -0.41 -4.58
C PRO A 548 7.93 0.20 -3.23
N SER A 549 6.98 0.60 -2.38
CA SER A 549 7.29 1.13 -1.04
C SER A 549 7.95 0.06 -0.17
N TYR A 550 7.43 -1.17 -0.15
CA TYR A 550 8.07 -2.27 0.58
C TYR A 550 9.48 -2.57 0.04
N ARG A 551 9.67 -2.63 -1.28
CA ARG A 551 11.00 -2.87 -1.89
C ARG A 551 12.02 -1.80 -1.50
N GLY A 552 11.62 -0.53 -1.43
CA GLY A 552 12.47 0.54 -0.95
C GLY A 552 12.88 0.30 0.50
N GLN A 553 11.91 0.01 1.38
CA GLN A 553 12.16 -0.24 2.80
C GLN A 553 13.04 -1.48 3.04
N LEU A 554 12.84 -2.54 2.26
CA LEU A 554 13.65 -3.76 2.28
C LEU A 554 15.11 -3.48 1.91
N ARG A 555 15.36 -2.71 0.85
CA ARG A 555 16.72 -2.31 0.47
C ARG A 555 17.38 -1.50 1.59
N ASP A 556 16.65 -0.55 2.18
CA ASP A 556 17.17 0.30 3.24
C ASP A 556 17.42 -0.50 4.54
N TRP A 557 16.67 -1.58 4.79
CA TRP A 557 16.91 -2.52 5.89
C TRP A 557 18.13 -3.40 5.64
N LEU A 558 18.25 -4.04 4.47
CA LEU A 558 19.42 -4.86 4.13
C LEU A 558 20.73 -4.08 4.21
N ALA A 559 20.72 -2.82 3.77
CA ALA A 559 21.89 -1.95 3.84
C ALA A 559 22.30 -1.62 5.29
N ARG A 560 21.35 -1.55 6.22
CA ARG A 560 21.61 -1.26 7.64
C ARG A 560 22.06 -2.48 8.43
N CYS A 561 21.55 -3.66 8.10
CA CYS A 561 21.93 -4.91 8.73
C CYS A 561 23.25 -5.48 8.19
N GLU A 562 23.85 -4.87 7.16
CA GLU A 562 25.08 -5.32 6.51
C GLU A 562 25.08 -6.82 6.14
N ILE A 563 23.94 -7.31 5.66
CA ILE A 563 23.80 -8.73 5.29
C ILE A 563 24.74 -9.04 4.12
N ARG A 564 25.62 -10.04 4.32
CA ARG A 564 26.68 -10.40 3.35
C ARG A 564 26.51 -11.84 2.85
N ASP A 565 26.90 -12.04 1.59
CA ASP A 565 26.98 -13.37 0.98
C ASP A 565 28.27 -14.12 1.41
N GLU A 566 28.46 -15.33 0.90
CA GLU A 566 29.63 -16.17 1.17
C GLU A 566 30.97 -15.54 0.73
N HIS A 567 30.92 -14.47 -0.08
CA HIS A 567 32.07 -13.72 -0.56
C HIS A 567 32.25 -12.36 0.15
N GLY A 568 31.49 -12.11 1.22
CA GLY A 568 31.53 -10.87 1.99
C GLY A 568 30.89 -9.66 1.30
N ARG A 569 30.15 -9.87 0.19
CA ARG A 569 29.52 -8.80 -0.58
C ARG A 569 28.11 -8.53 -0.07
N PRO A 570 27.63 -7.27 -0.11
CA PRO A 570 26.26 -6.95 0.29
C PRO A 570 25.22 -7.73 -0.52
N VAL A 571 24.27 -8.35 0.17
CA VAL A 571 23.21 -9.14 -0.47
C VAL A 571 22.20 -8.24 -1.15
N HIS A 572 21.92 -8.52 -2.42
CA HIS A 572 20.80 -7.94 -3.15
C HIS A 572 19.64 -8.93 -3.23
N LEU A 573 18.58 -8.65 -2.49
CA LEU A 573 17.40 -9.50 -2.43
C LEU A 573 16.16 -8.85 -3.07
N THR A 574 15.36 -9.67 -3.73
CA THR A 574 14.02 -9.32 -4.20
C THR A 574 12.95 -10.05 -3.38
N PRO A 575 11.76 -9.45 -3.13
CA PRO A 575 10.73 -10.07 -2.31
C PRO A 575 10.26 -11.46 -2.77
N HIS A 576 10.45 -11.80 -4.05
CA HIS A 576 10.07 -13.11 -4.56
C HIS A 576 11.01 -14.24 -4.08
N GLN A 577 12.24 -13.89 -3.67
CA GLN A 577 13.18 -14.87 -3.11
C GLN A 577 12.73 -15.39 -1.76
N TRP A 578 11.95 -14.65 -0.97
CA TRP A 578 11.31 -15.17 0.24
C TRP A 578 10.44 -16.39 -0.06
N ARG A 579 9.58 -16.25 -1.06
CA ARG A 579 8.73 -17.33 -1.54
C ARG A 579 9.51 -18.51 -2.11
N HIS A 580 10.57 -18.25 -2.89
CA HIS A 580 11.42 -19.34 -3.36
C HIS A 580 12.11 -20.06 -2.21
N THR A 581 12.61 -19.33 -1.22
CA THR A 581 13.28 -19.90 -0.05
C THR A 581 12.31 -20.72 0.79
N PHE A 582 11.09 -20.23 1.00
CA PHE A 582 10.03 -20.99 1.65
C PHE A 582 9.76 -22.31 0.92
N GLY A 583 9.49 -22.28 -0.39
CA GLY A 583 9.26 -23.49 -1.18
C GLY A 583 10.44 -24.46 -1.15
N THR A 584 11.66 -23.96 -1.35
CA THR A 584 12.89 -24.76 -1.30
C THR A 584 13.13 -25.37 0.08
N ARG A 585 12.95 -24.61 1.17
CA ARG A 585 13.10 -25.14 2.54
C ARG A 585 12.09 -26.22 2.87
N LEU A 586 10.85 -26.10 2.38
CA LEU A 586 9.84 -27.15 2.56
C LEU A 586 10.23 -28.42 1.81
N ILE A 587 10.62 -28.31 0.53
CA ILE A 587 11.06 -29.47 -0.24
C ILE A 587 12.32 -30.11 0.36
N ASN A 588 13.29 -29.32 0.82
CA ASN A 588 14.50 -29.83 1.47
C ASN A 588 14.23 -30.49 2.83
N ARG A 589 13.04 -30.30 3.40
CA ARG A 589 12.55 -30.99 4.60
C ARG A 589 11.56 -32.10 4.23
N ASP A 590 11.67 -32.62 3.01
CA ASP A 590 10.86 -33.72 2.45
C ASP A 590 9.35 -33.48 2.44
N VAL A 591 8.90 -32.21 2.51
CA VAL A 591 7.48 -31.89 2.45
C VAL A 591 6.95 -32.22 1.06
N PRO A 592 5.91 -33.07 0.91
CA PRO A 592 5.42 -33.50 -0.38
C PRO A 592 5.12 -32.33 -1.31
N GLN A 593 5.49 -32.46 -2.59
CA GLN A 593 5.35 -31.39 -3.59
C GLN A 593 3.91 -30.86 -3.67
N GLU A 594 2.93 -31.74 -3.48
CA GLU A 594 1.51 -31.35 -3.46
C GLU A 594 1.16 -30.45 -2.26
N VAL A 595 1.74 -30.70 -1.09
CA VAL A 595 1.57 -29.85 0.09
C VAL A 595 2.19 -28.48 -0.16
N VAL A 596 3.39 -28.45 -0.75
CA VAL A 596 4.03 -27.20 -1.14
C VAL A 596 3.22 -26.46 -2.22
N ARG A 597 2.58 -27.18 -3.16
CA ARG A 597 1.68 -26.61 -4.17
C ARG A 597 0.50 -25.89 -3.53
N VAL A 598 -0.14 -26.51 -2.53
CA VAL A 598 -1.27 -25.93 -1.78
C VAL A 598 -0.81 -24.72 -0.96
N LEU A 599 0.27 -24.85 -0.16
CA LEU A 599 0.78 -23.76 0.67
C LEU A 599 1.23 -22.54 -0.14
N LEU A 600 1.84 -22.77 -1.31
CA LEU A 600 2.20 -21.70 -2.23
C LEU A 600 1.00 -21.22 -3.06
N ASP A 601 -0.14 -21.89 -3.05
CA ASP A 601 -1.29 -21.61 -3.92
C ASP A 601 -0.90 -21.57 -5.41
N HIS A 602 -0.35 -22.70 -5.88
CA HIS A 602 0.03 -22.96 -7.26
C HIS A 602 -1.08 -23.70 -8.03
N SER A 603 -1.31 -23.25 -9.27
CA SER A 603 -2.34 -23.82 -10.15
C SER A 603 -1.94 -25.14 -10.80
N SER A 604 -0.64 -25.42 -10.94
CA SER A 604 -0.14 -26.66 -11.54
C SER A 604 1.02 -27.25 -10.75
N GLY A 605 1.15 -28.58 -10.80
CA GLY A 605 2.27 -29.30 -10.22
C GLY A 605 3.62 -28.88 -10.83
N GLU A 606 3.66 -28.52 -12.11
CA GLU A 606 4.86 -28.07 -12.82
C GLU A 606 5.50 -26.82 -12.17
N MET A 607 4.68 -25.89 -11.67
CA MET A 607 5.18 -24.71 -10.94
C MET A 607 5.93 -25.10 -9.66
N THR A 608 5.51 -26.18 -8.99
CA THR A 608 6.15 -26.69 -7.78
C THR A 608 7.28 -27.68 -8.10
N ALA A 609 7.22 -28.37 -9.24
CA ALA A 609 8.26 -29.29 -9.71
C ALA A 609 9.59 -28.56 -9.91
N HIS A 610 9.54 -27.26 -10.16
CA HIS A 610 10.71 -26.39 -10.20
C HIS A 610 11.56 -26.47 -8.92
N TYR A 611 10.97 -26.78 -7.76
CA TYR A 611 11.67 -26.92 -6.48
C TYR A 611 12.15 -28.35 -6.20
N ALA A 612 11.66 -29.35 -6.93
CA ALA A 612 11.84 -30.76 -6.59
C ALA A 612 13.14 -31.37 -7.14
N ARG A 613 13.84 -32.14 -6.29
CA ARG A 613 14.36 -33.45 -6.70
C ARG A 613 13.21 -34.44 -6.48
N LEU A 614 12.90 -35.26 -7.49
CA LEU A 614 11.71 -36.11 -7.63
C LEU A 614 11.22 -36.79 -6.32
N HIS A 615 9.93 -36.61 -5.96
CA HIS A 615 9.15 -37.61 -5.22
C HIS A 615 7.63 -37.43 -5.39
N ASP A 616 6.91 -38.55 -5.36
CA ASP A 616 5.75 -38.89 -6.21
C ASP A 616 4.34 -38.56 -5.65
N THR A 617 3.40 -38.33 -6.57
CA THR A 617 1.96 -38.07 -6.39
C THR A 617 1.17 -39.19 -5.71
N THR A 618 1.76 -40.38 -5.63
CA THR A 618 1.23 -41.61 -5.02
C THR A 618 0.88 -41.43 -3.53
N VAL A 619 1.57 -40.54 -2.81
CA VAL A 619 1.36 -40.26 -1.36
C VAL A 619 -0.01 -39.68 -1.03
N ARG A 620 -0.67 -38.96 -1.96
CA ARG A 620 -2.00 -38.37 -1.72
C ARG A 620 -3.10 -39.44 -1.70
N ARG A 621 -3.08 -40.35 -2.68
CA ARG A 621 -4.10 -41.40 -2.86
C ARG A 621 -4.09 -42.41 -1.71
N HIS A 622 -2.91 -42.88 -1.31
CA HIS A 622 -2.78 -43.82 -0.18
C HIS A 622 -3.17 -43.22 1.18
N TRP A 623 -3.17 -41.89 1.30
CA TRP A 623 -3.48 -41.22 2.56
C TRP A 623 -4.94 -40.78 2.67
N GLU A 624 -5.55 -40.37 1.56
CA GLU A 624 -6.99 -40.10 1.51
C GLU A 624 -7.78 -41.34 1.95
N SER A 625 -7.31 -42.55 1.61
CA SER A 625 -7.92 -43.82 2.03
C SER A 625 -7.58 -44.28 3.46
N ALA A 626 -6.46 -43.87 4.05
CA ALA A 626 -6.03 -44.41 5.34
C ALA A 626 -6.80 -43.85 6.55
N ARG A 627 -7.26 -44.70 7.46
CA ARG A 627 -7.83 -44.32 8.77
C ARG A 627 -6.75 -43.75 9.69
N LYS A 628 -7.04 -42.66 10.41
CA LYS A 628 -6.07 -41.96 11.29
C LYS A 628 -6.49 -42.11 12.76
N VAL A 629 -5.52 -42.41 13.63
CA VAL A 629 -5.76 -42.68 15.06
C VAL A 629 -4.78 -41.85 15.91
N ASP A 630 -5.26 -41.25 17.00
CA ASP A 630 -4.41 -40.51 17.96
C ASP A 630 -3.80 -41.42 19.05
N ALA A 631 -3.02 -40.86 19.97
CA ALA A 631 -2.40 -41.59 21.08
C ALA A 631 -3.39 -42.31 22.02
N ARG A 632 -4.68 -41.98 21.96
CA ARG A 632 -5.76 -42.55 22.79
C ARG A 632 -6.65 -43.51 22.02
N GLY A 633 -6.31 -43.84 20.77
CA GLY A 633 -7.15 -44.70 19.93
C GLY A 633 -8.36 -44.01 19.30
N GLN A 634 -8.44 -42.67 19.32
CA GLN A 634 -9.58 -41.95 18.75
C GLN A 634 -9.36 -41.68 17.26
N THR A 635 -10.40 -41.86 16.45
CA THR A 635 -10.33 -41.61 15.01
C THR A 635 -10.32 -40.09 14.74
N VAL A 636 -9.33 -39.63 13.97
CA VAL A 636 -9.18 -38.21 13.61
C VAL A 636 -9.90 -37.95 12.28
N ALA A 637 -11.08 -37.31 12.33
CA ALA A 637 -11.83 -36.93 11.15
C ALA A 637 -11.33 -35.60 10.54
N ILE A 638 -11.25 -35.53 9.21
CA ILE A 638 -10.97 -34.31 8.44
C ILE A 638 -12.17 -34.11 7.53
N ASP A 639 -12.89 -33.00 7.69
CA ASP A 639 -13.96 -32.60 6.78
C ASP A 639 -13.33 -32.22 5.41
N PRO A 640 -13.59 -32.99 4.34
CA PRO A 640 -12.97 -32.79 3.03
C PRO A 640 -13.60 -31.64 2.22
N ASP A 641 -14.81 -31.18 2.57
CA ASP A 641 -15.59 -30.23 1.76
C ASP A 641 -15.68 -28.82 2.38
N GLY A 642 -15.08 -28.61 3.54
CA GLY A 642 -15.05 -27.30 4.20
C GLY A 642 -14.15 -26.26 3.51
N PRO A 643 -14.38 -24.95 3.70
CA PRO A 643 -13.57 -23.88 3.11
C PRO A 643 -12.09 -23.89 3.58
N LEU A 644 -11.80 -24.62 4.65
CA LEU A 644 -10.46 -24.82 5.19
C LEU A 644 -9.83 -26.16 4.79
N ALA A 645 -10.51 -27.02 4.02
CA ALA A 645 -10.12 -28.42 3.81
C ALA A 645 -8.70 -28.56 3.25
N GLU A 646 -8.37 -27.85 2.15
CA GLU A 646 -7.03 -27.88 1.56
C GLU A 646 -5.95 -27.36 2.51
N ALA A 647 -6.24 -26.29 3.27
CA ALA A 647 -5.30 -25.69 4.22
C ALA A 647 -5.09 -26.58 5.47
N ASN A 648 -6.16 -27.19 5.98
CA ASN A 648 -6.12 -28.19 7.05
C ASN A 648 -5.27 -29.39 6.64
N TRP A 649 -5.48 -29.90 5.43
CA TRP A 649 -4.69 -30.98 4.86
C TRP A 649 -3.20 -30.63 4.78
N ALA A 650 -2.87 -29.45 4.25
CA ALA A 650 -1.49 -28.99 4.13
C ALA A 650 -0.83 -28.79 5.50
N LYS A 651 -1.54 -28.20 6.47
CA LYS A 651 -1.07 -28.00 7.85
C LYS A 651 -0.72 -29.32 8.53
N GLN A 652 -1.59 -30.33 8.43
CA GLN A 652 -1.35 -31.63 9.04
C GLN A 652 -0.11 -32.31 8.47
N ARG A 653 0.05 -32.34 7.13
CA ARG A 653 1.26 -32.92 6.52
C ARG A 653 2.53 -32.15 6.86
N LEU A 654 2.44 -30.81 6.91
CA LEU A 654 3.57 -29.95 7.26
C LEU A 654 4.14 -30.33 8.64
N GLY A 655 3.30 -30.47 9.67
CA GLY A 655 3.73 -30.94 11.00
C GLY A 655 4.38 -32.33 10.97
N ARG A 656 3.76 -33.28 10.26
CA ARG A 656 4.17 -34.70 10.25
C ARG A 656 5.51 -34.98 9.56
N VAL A 657 5.81 -34.28 8.47
CA VAL A 657 7.03 -34.53 7.67
C VAL A 657 8.27 -34.02 8.40
N THR A 658 8.17 -32.86 9.04
CA THR A 658 9.34 -32.27 9.71
C THR A 658 9.64 -32.86 11.09
N GLN A 659 8.74 -33.72 11.60
CA GLN A 659 8.83 -34.36 12.92
C GLN A 659 8.28 -35.79 12.87
N ALA A 660 8.78 -36.60 11.93
CA ALA A 660 8.45 -38.02 11.84
C ALA A 660 8.96 -38.80 13.07
N LEU A 661 8.17 -39.75 13.55
CA LEU A 661 8.49 -40.59 14.71
C LEU A 661 8.61 -42.07 14.28
N PRO A 662 9.29 -42.93 15.06
CA PRO A 662 9.47 -44.34 14.70
C PRO A 662 8.17 -45.14 14.52
N ASN A 663 7.08 -44.73 15.19
CA ASN A 663 5.80 -45.45 15.21
C ASN A 663 4.60 -44.56 14.84
N GLY A 664 4.85 -43.42 14.19
CA GLY A 664 3.79 -42.51 13.79
C GLY A 664 4.34 -41.13 13.48
N PHE A 665 3.53 -40.11 13.76
CA PHE A 665 3.85 -38.73 13.42
C PHE A 665 3.57 -37.78 14.57
N CYS A 666 4.39 -36.73 14.66
CA CYS A 666 4.12 -35.60 15.53
C CYS A 666 3.22 -34.57 14.83
N GLY A 667 2.15 -34.14 15.49
CA GLY A 667 1.26 -33.06 15.06
C GLY A 667 1.74 -31.66 15.48
N LEU A 668 2.90 -31.54 16.13
CA LEU A 668 3.46 -30.25 16.52
C LEU A 668 3.83 -29.43 15.28
N PRO A 669 3.54 -28.12 15.24
CA PRO A 669 3.93 -27.26 14.14
C PRO A 669 5.45 -27.25 13.93
N VAL A 670 5.87 -27.26 12.67
CA VAL A 670 7.28 -27.26 12.19
C VAL A 670 8.13 -26.14 12.77
N GLN A 671 7.48 -25.02 13.09
CA GLN A 671 8.12 -23.83 13.63
C GLN A 671 8.48 -23.98 15.12
N LYS A 672 8.07 -25.07 15.79
CA LYS A 672 8.34 -25.35 17.22
C LYS A 672 9.26 -26.57 17.39
N THR A 673 10.14 -26.53 18.40
CA THR A 673 10.99 -27.66 18.80
C THR A 673 10.37 -28.38 20.00
N CYS A 674 10.35 -29.72 20.01
CA CYS A 674 9.84 -30.52 21.13
C CYS A 674 10.85 -30.53 22.31
N PRO A 675 10.43 -30.22 23.55
CA PRO A 675 11.31 -30.28 24.73
C PRO A 675 11.37 -31.66 25.40
N HIS A 676 10.58 -32.65 24.94
CA HIS A 676 10.45 -33.96 25.58
C HIS A 676 11.09 -35.07 24.75
N ALA A 677 11.98 -35.86 25.36
CA ALA A 677 12.46 -37.12 24.80
C ALA A 677 11.50 -38.27 25.18
N ASN A 678 11.08 -39.08 24.21
CA ASN A 678 10.33 -40.34 24.40
C ASN A 678 8.93 -40.26 25.04
N ALA A 679 8.21 -39.15 24.92
CA ALA A 679 6.86 -38.99 25.47
C ALA A 679 5.71 -39.24 24.45
N CYS A 680 6.01 -39.73 23.25
CA CYS A 680 5.07 -39.63 22.12
C CYS A 680 3.79 -40.46 22.31
N LEU A 681 3.87 -41.67 22.87
CA LEU A 681 2.70 -42.52 23.10
C LEU A 681 1.78 -42.05 24.24
N THR A 682 2.16 -40.99 24.94
CA THR A 682 1.31 -40.31 25.93
C THR A 682 1.08 -38.84 25.56
N CYS A 683 1.56 -38.42 24.39
CA CYS A 683 1.50 -37.05 23.90
C CYS A 683 0.20 -36.83 23.10
N PRO A 684 -0.56 -35.76 23.38
CA PRO A 684 -1.78 -35.43 22.62
C PRO A 684 -1.50 -35.03 21.16
N MET A 685 -0.24 -34.76 20.81
CA MET A 685 0.15 -34.42 19.44
C MET A 685 0.49 -35.65 18.59
N PHE A 686 0.52 -36.85 19.15
CA PHE A 686 0.87 -38.07 18.41
C PHE A 686 -0.30 -38.60 17.59
N VAL A 687 -0.02 -38.89 16.32
CA VAL A 687 -0.99 -39.45 15.37
C VAL A 687 -0.32 -40.59 14.61
N THR A 688 -1.04 -41.67 14.38
CA THR A 688 -0.54 -42.85 13.66
C THR A 688 -1.59 -43.41 12.69
N THR A 689 -1.18 -44.39 11.89
CA THR A 689 -1.92 -44.96 10.76
C THR A 689 -1.62 -46.46 10.63
N PRO A 690 -2.42 -47.23 9.86
CA PRO A 690 -2.22 -48.68 9.70
C PRO A 690 -0.83 -49.07 9.16
N GLU A 691 -0.13 -48.16 8.45
CA GLU A 691 1.22 -48.42 7.96
C GLU A 691 2.26 -48.64 9.10
N PHE A 692 1.96 -48.18 10.31
CA PHE A 692 2.81 -48.37 11.50
C PHE A 692 2.38 -49.55 12.39
N LEU A 693 1.40 -50.36 11.97
CA LEU A 693 0.94 -51.52 12.75
C LEU A 693 2.10 -52.45 13.17
N PRO A 694 3.04 -52.82 12.27
CA PRO A 694 4.18 -53.66 12.64
C PRO A 694 5.02 -53.06 13.77
N GLN A 695 5.28 -51.76 13.72
CA GLN A 695 6.05 -51.02 14.73
C GLN A 695 5.30 -50.93 16.05
N HIS A 696 3.97 -50.81 16.04
CA HIS A 696 3.15 -50.86 17.26
C HIS A 696 3.16 -52.25 17.89
N HIS A 697 3.05 -53.33 17.12
CA HIS A 697 3.16 -54.69 17.63
C HIS A 697 4.55 -54.97 18.22
N GLU A 698 5.60 -54.56 17.53
CA GLU A 698 6.98 -54.72 18.01
C GLU A 698 7.18 -53.94 19.33
N HIS A 699 6.75 -52.68 19.39
CA HIS A 699 6.86 -51.87 20.60
C HIS A 699 6.03 -52.46 21.75
N ARG A 700 4.82 -52.97 21.47
CA ARG A 700 3.99 -53.68 22.44
C ARG A 700 4.73 -54.90 23.03
N GLN A 701 5.39 -55.69 22.19
CA GLN A 701 6.15 -56.86 22.65
C GLN A 701 7.34 -56.44 23.53
N GLN A 702 8.06 -55.39 23.15
CA GLN A 702 9.16 -54.82 23.94
C GLN A 702 8.68 -54.32 25.31
N VAL A 703 7.54 -53.60 25.34
CA VAL A 703 6.95 -53.09 26.60
C VAL A 703 6.52 -54.23 27.51
N LEU A 704 5.93 -55.31 26.98
CA LEU A 704 5.60 -56.52 27.75
C LEU A 704 6.85 -57.17 28.37
N GLN A 705 7.95 -57.26 27.63
CA GLN A 705 9.22 -57.78 28.15
C GLN A 705 9.79 -56.89 29.27
N ILE A 706 9.68 -55.57 29.13
CA ILE A 706 10.10 -54.60 30.15
C ILE A 706 9.27 -54.75 31.42
N ILE A 707 7.94 -54.85 31.31
CA ILE A 707 7.03 -55.04 32.45
C ILE A 707 7.38 -56.33 33.18
N SER A 708 7.44 -57.47 32.49
CA SER A 708 7.77 -58.77 33.11
C SER A 708 9.13 -58.75 33.82
N ALA A 709 10.14 -58.10 33.22
CA ALA A 709 11.47 -57.99 33.80
C ALA A 709 11.54 -57.02 34.99
N ALA A 710 10.68 -55.99 35.02
CA ALA A 710 10.57 -55.03 36.11
C ALA A 710 9.80 -55.62 37.31
N GLU A 711 8.76 -56.41 37.05
CA GLU A 711 8.00 -57.16 38.06
C GLU A 711 8.90 -58.17 38.78
N ALA A 712 9.68 -58.95 38.03
CA ALA A 712 10.65 -59.90 38.59
C ALA A 712 11.73 -59.23 39.47
N ARG A 713 11.97 -57.92 39.28
CA ARG A 713 12.94 -57.11 40.04
C ARG A 713 12.30 -56.21 41.10
N GLY A 714 10.97 -56.27 41.29
CA GLY A 714 10.24 -55.43 42.26
C GLY A 714 10.22 -53.93 41.94
N GLN A 715 10.42 -53.54 40.67
CA GLN A 715 10.53 -52.14 40.25
C GLN A 715 9.15 -51.51 39.94
N LEU A 716 8.34 -51.30 40.98
CA LEU A 716 6.92 -50.91 40.87
C LEU A 716 6.66 -49.66 40.00
N ARG A 717 7.48 -48.61 40.11
CA ARG A 717 7.32 -47.38 39.31
C ARG A 717 7.58 -47.59 37.82
N LEU A 718 8.48 -48.49 37.47
CA LEU A 718 8.78 -48.82 36.08
C LEU A 718 7.65 -49.65 35.46
N VAL A 719 7.02 -50.51 36.26
CA VAL A 719 5.83 -51.29 35.87
C VAL A 719 4.66 -50.34 35.56
N GLU A 720 4.32 -49.44 36.48
CA GLU A 720 3.21 -48.48 36.32
C GLU A 720 3.35 -47.62 35.04
N MET A 721 4.54 -47.05 34.81
CA MET A 721 4.78 -46.19 33.65
C MET A 721 4.66 -46.95 32.31
N ASN A 722 5.11 -48.20 32.27
CA ASN A 722 5.03 -49.03 31.06
C ASN A 722 3.63 -49.63 30.85
N GLN A 723 2.85 -49.85 31.92
CA GLN A 723 1.44 -50.25 31.80
C GLN A 723 0.59 -49.17 31.12
N GLN A 724 0.86 -47.88 31.39
CA GLN A 724 0.18 -46.79 30.69
C GLN A 724 0.51 -46.78 29.19
N VAL A 725 1.77 -47.01 28.82
CA VAL A 725 2.20 -47.11 27.41
C VAL A 725 1.57 -48.33 26.74
N LEU A 726 1.52 -49.47 27.42
CA LEU A 726 0.90 -50.71 26.94
C LEU A 726 -0.59 -50.52 26.63
N GLY A 727 -1.34 -49.88 27.54
CA GLY A 727 -2.77 -49.62 27.32
C GLY A 727 -3.04 -48.72 26.11
N ASN A 728 -2.19 -47.71 25.88
CA ASN A 728 -2.30 -46.87 24.69
C ASN A 728 -1.98 -47.64 23.40
N LEU A 729 -0.94 -48.50 23.41
CA LEU A 729 -0.60 -49.37 22.29
C LEU A 729 -1.72 -50.36 21.97
N ASP A 730 -2.31 -51.01 22.98
CA ASP A 730 -3.44 -51.93 22.81
C ASP A 730 -4.65 -51.24 22.15
N THR A 731 -4.96 -50.02 22.60
CA THR A 731 -6.08 -49.23 22.06
C THR A 731 -5.81 -48.80 20.61
N ILE A 732 -4.58 -48.35 20.31
CA ILE A 732 -4.15 -47.98 18.95
C ILE A 732 -4.25 -49.19 18.01
N ILE A 733 -3.67 -50.33 18.40
CA ILE A 733 -3.66 -51.56 17.59
C ILE A 733 -5.09 -52.02 17.31
N THR A 734 -5.93 -52.15 18.34
CA THR A 734 -7.34 -52.55 18.20
C THR A 734 -8.12 -51.65 17.25
N THR A 735 -7.88 -50.34 17.33
CA THR A 735 -8.57 -49.35 16.49
C THR A 735 -8.10 -49.40 15.04
N LEU A 736 -6.83 -49.69 14.80
CA LEU A 736 -6.25 -49.80 13.46
C LEU A 736 -6.58 -51.13 12.77
N GLU A 737 -6.72 -52.23 13.54
CA GLU A 737 -7.03 -53.57 13.02
C GLU A 737 -8.51 -53.79 12.67
N THR A 738 -9.43 -53.01 13.25
CA THR A 738 -10.89 -53.21 13.11
C THR A 738 -11.45 -52.93 11.71
N ASP A 739 -10.63 -52.55 10.72
CA ASP A 739 -11.05 -52.33 9.33
C ASP A 739 -10.18 -53.08 8.29
N SER A 740 -9.20 -53.90 8.71
CA SER A 740 -8.42 -54.73 7.77
C SER A 740 -9.22 -55.89 7.18
N GLY A 741 -10.45 -56.12 7.65
CA GLY A 741 -11.29 -57.27 7.30
C GLY A 741 -12.40 -56.99 6.26
N SER A 742 -12.52 -55.76 5.76
CA SER A 742 -13.61 -55.33 4.87
C SER A 742 -13.20 -55.19 3.38
N GLU A 743 -11.91 -55.14 3.04
CA GLU A 743 -11.44 -54.89 1.66
C GLU A 743 -11.19 -56.14 0.79
N GLU A 744 -11.23 -57.38 1.32
CA GLU A 744 -10.96 -58.59 0.51
C GLU A 744 -12.17 -59.18 -0.24
N LEU A 745 -13.38 -58.65 -0.10
CA LEU A 745 -14.60 -59.24 -0.70
C LEU A 745 -15.04 -58.64 -2.05
N ASP A 746 -14.47 -57.53 -2.51
CA ASP A 746 -14.96 -56.82 -3.72
C ASP A 746 -14.11 -57.04 -5.00
N SER A 747 -13.13 -57.96 -4.98
CA SER A 747 -12.29 -58.25 -6.17
C SER A 747 -12.72 -59.47 -7.01
N ALA A 748 -13.84 -60.11 -6.67
CA ALA A 748 -14.28 -61.34 -7.34
C ALA A 748 -15.37 -61.18 -8.41
N ASP A 749 -15.88 -59.98 -8.68
CA ASP A 749 -16.96 -59.81 -9.67
C ASP A 749 -16.87 -58.48 -10.45
N ALA A 750 -15.96 -58.41 -11.43
CA ALA A 750 -16.08 -57.57 -12.63
C ALA A 750 -14.94 -57.88 -13.62
N GLY A 751 -15.23 -58.75 -14.59
CA GLY A 751 -14.48 -58.85 -15.84
C GLY A 751 -14.90 -57.81 -16.87
#